data_AF-A0A7C4VQ51-F1
#
_entry.id   AF-A0A7C4VQ51-F1
#
_cell.length_a   1.000
_cell.length_b   1.000
_cell.length_c   1.000
_cell.angle_alpha   90.00
_cell.angle_beta   90.00
_cell.angle_gamma   90.00
#
_symmetry.space_group_name_H-M   'P 1'
#
loop_
_entity.id
_entity.type
_entity.pdbx_description
1 polymer ?
#
loop_
_entity_poly.entity_id
_entity_poly.type
_entity_poly.pdbx_seq_one_letter_code
_entity_poly.pdbx_strand_id
1 'polypeptide(L)'
;MRNFFLKLAAFSAILLTIQVVVSAIYPPELPAEILSLDQQLRAGVNVVYLGDSTLIHPLGEATIPEILRGLLPNHRLGDVAHPAYHLDLYERYVNYLVKHKGQVEAVIIPINMRSFSPEWDLRPTYQFEREKTILTYGLPLSSLFYQAFDTFGLFDSPISQADFQATTVFNGDQPVGEVAEFEELLAATAPEAEDDGTDFAYHTNLPSEDEVEALKKTLIYYYMPGLDYHHRKLQSLKATSRLLTDNGIKPIFYITPINYELGERHLGQRFHRQLAENTGVVERVLRRKGVDVLNLVFDLEAYNFVDTEHLTENGKTYIAKVLAAEIEPPQPHRPASTAVDDAPTPHLSAIEQSGGDDPTNTATPTPTAVKPNAPTPGASPEADSISPPTPTATLVVTATPRSLAARQAGQLVSAEFWTTFEPVGNYNVEVYRLRYKTVDRNERVTEVEANLYVPQVAEPTEFPVLVYGPGTTGLSDHCAPLNEWSSGNDWGAYHSYMLEYTSQGLIGVLPNYQGFDTPDLPHPYFISELQARALLDAARAAYNAFAASPEMAARPLEAVVMAGYSSGGHAVFAAKDFAASYAPELPFKGVIGHGPTTNPITLLKEVAVFSPYIVQAYRDFYGPEVIEPADIFQERWVARFQADVMSRCVDGLFSYYGFSARQMYRQEFSDALYADRLQAVAPAFQAALEDNTAGLSPDGQEIPVLILQGTADQIVTPPSQRQFAAALCRLGNRVTYLSYPAVDHPNIRRASFRDTINWIESVAAGDLPESNCTSLASQ
;
A
#
# COMPACT_ATOMS: atom_id res chain seq x y z
N MET A 1 20.41 -57.02 49.16
CA MET A 1 19.26 -56.24 48.60
C MET A 1 18.72 -55.19 49.56
N ARG A 2 18.03 -55.50 50.68
CA ARG A 2 17.39 -54.46 51.55
C ARG A 2 18.30 -53.27 51.92
N ASN A 3 19.53 -53.53 52.36
CA ASN A 3 20.48 -52.46 52.73
C ASN A 3 21.01 -51.65 51.53
N PHE A 4 20.92 -52.17 50.31
CA PHE A 4 21.25 -51.43 49.08
C PHE A 4 20.13 -50.44 48.76
N PHE A 5 18.87 -50.88 48.75
CA PHE A 5 17.71 -50.00 48.53
C PHE A 5 17.58 -48.91 49.60
N LEU A 6 17.86 -49.21 50.88
CA LEU A 6 17.90 -48.20 51.94
C LEU A 6 18.98 -47.15 51.72
N LYS A 7 20.20 -47.55 51.31
CA LYS A 7 21.29 -46.62 51.00
C LYS A 7 20.99 -45.78 49.75
N LEU A 8 20.41 -46.40 48.73
CA LEU A 8 19.98 -45.72 47.51
C LEU A 8 18.89 -44.68 47.81
N ALA A 9 17.86 -45.03 48.59
CA ALA A 9 16.81 -44.10 48.99
C ALA A 9 17.35 -42.92 49.82
N ALA A 10 18.27 -43.17 50.76
CA ALA A 10 18.91 -42.11 51.54
C ALA A 10 19.78 -41.19 50.65
N PHE A 11 20.52 -41.75 49.69
CA PHE A 11 21.32 -40.99 48.73
C PHE A 11 20.44 -40.14 47.80
N SER A 12 19.38 -40.70 47.24
CA SER A 12 18.39 -39.98 46.43
C SER A 12 17.69 -38.85 47.22
N ALA A 13 17.39 -39.07 48.51
CA ALA A 13 16.82 -38.03 49.37
C ALA A 13 17.80 -36.87 49.63
N ILE A 14 19.09 -37.17 49.82
CA ILE A 14 20.14 -36.14 49.95
C ILE A 14 20.27 -35.35 48.64
N LEU A 15 20.34 -36.01 47.48
CA LEU A 15 20.40 -35.35 46.18
C LEU A 15 19.18 -34.47 45.92
N LEU A 16 17.97 -34.96 46.22
CA LEU A 16 16.74 -34.17 46.10
C LEU A 16 16.76 -32.95 47.02
N THR A 17 17.27 -33.10 48.24
CA THR A 17 17.39 -31.98 49.21
C THR A 17 18.38 -30.93 48.74
N ILE A 18 19.53 -31.34 48.21
CA ILE A 18 20.53 -30.45 47.59
C ILE A 18 19.88 -29.71 46.41
N GLN A 19 19.14 -30.43 45.55
CA GLN A 19 18.49 -29.84 44.38
C GLN A 19 17.42 -28.80 44.77
N VAL A 20 16.59 -29.08 45.78
CA VAL A 20 15.64 -28.10 46.33
C VAL A 20 16.35 -26.84 46.84
N VAL A 21 17.48 -26.99 47.53
CA VAL A 21 18.27 -25.85 48.03
C VAL A 21 18.91 -25.07 46.87
N VAL A 22 19.46 -25.75 45.86
CA VAL A 22 20.05 -25.11 44.68
C VAL A 22 19.00 -24.30 43.91
N SER A 23 17.84 -24.86 43.59
CA SER A 23 16.76 -24.11 42.91
C SER A 23 16.16 -22.99 43.75
N ALA A 24 16.26 -23.03 45.09
CA ALA A 24 15.83 -21.94 45.96
C ALA A 24 16.84 -20.78 46.02
N ILE A 25 18.13 -21.06 45.84
CA ILE A 25 19.21 -20.04 45.80
C ILE A 25 19.34 -19.45 44.38
N TYR A 26 19.19 -20.30 43.36
CA TYR A 26 19.30 -19.97 41.94
C TYR A 26 17.97 -20.30 41.24
N PRO A 27 16.94 -19.44 41.40
CA PRO A 27 15.66 -19.65 40.74
C PRO A 27 15.85 -19.66 39.21
N PRO A 28 15.22 -20.59 38.48
CA PRO A 28 15.43 -20.72 37.05
C PRO A 28 14.64 -19.69 36.24
N GLU A 29 15.27 -19.17 35.20
CA GLU A 29 14.61 -18.36 34.16
C GLU A 29 13.85 -19.31 33.22
N LEU A 30 12.55 -19.47 33.48
CA LEU A 30 11.66 -20.28 32.66
C LEU A 30 11.11 -19.43 31.49
N PRO A 31 10.97 -19.99 30.27
CA PRO A 31 10.46 -19.26 29.10
C PRO A 31 9.10 -18.61 29.37
N ALA A 32 8.99 -17.32 29.04
CA ALA A 32 7.83 -16.49 29.36
C ALA A 32 6.55 -17.00 28.67
N GLU A 33 6.71 -17.60 27.49
CA GLU A 33 5.67 -18.16 26.65
C GLU A 33 4.99 -19.37 27.33
N ILE A 34 5.78 -20.23 27.98
CA ILE A 34 5.28 -21.40 28.70
C ILE A 34 4.56 -20.96 29.99
N LEU A 35 5.11 -19.97 30.70
CA LEU A 35 4.48 -19.40 31.89
C LEU A 35 3.16 -18.70 31.55
N SER A 36 3.14 -17.94 30.45
CA SER A 36 1.95 -17.27 29.91
C SER A 36 0.87 -18.30 29.56
N LEU A 37 1.21 -19.36 28.82
CA LEU A 37 0.26 -20.43 28.49
C LEU A 37 -0.31 -21.11 29.74
N ASP A 38 0.52 -21.46 30.72
CA ASP A 38 0.04 -22.10 31.96
C ASP A 38 -0.90 -21.17 32.74
N GLN A 39 -0.62 -19.86 32.80
CA GLN A 39 -1.52 -18.87 33.37
C GLN A 39 -2.84 -18.76 32.60
N GLN A 40 -2.79 -18.71 31.27
CA GLN A 40 -3.98 -18.64 30.40
C GLN A 40 -4.86 -19.89 30.51
N LEU A 41 -4.26 -21.08 30.53
CA LEU A 41 -4.97 -22.35 30.72
C LEU A 41 -5.68 -22.40 32.09
N ARG A 42 -5.04 -21.90 33.16
CA ARG A 42 -5.67 -21.74 34.49
C ARG A 42 -6.78 -20.69 34.51
N ALA A 43 -6.69 -19.65 33.67
CA ALA A 43 -7.75 -18.67 33.46
C ALA A 43 -8.92 -19.21 32.61
N GLY A 44 -8.80 -20.43 32.07
CA GLY A 44 -9.89 -21.13 31.38
C GLY A 44 -10.10 -20.68 29.93
N VAL A 45 -9.04 -20.36 29.19
CA VAL A 45 -9.13 -20.20 27.73
C VAL A 45 -9.72 -21.45 27.06
N ASN A 46 -10.55 -21.26 26.03
CA ASN A 46 -11.18 -22.35 25.26
C ASN A 46 -10.68 -22.45 23.82
N VAL A 47 -10.02 -21.41 23.30
CA VAL A 47 -9.29 -21.47 22.03
C VAL A 47 -7.85 -21.07 22.29
N VAL A 48 -6.88 -21.80 21.73
CA VAL A 48 -5.45 -21.45 21.84
C VAL A 48 -4.85 -21.24 20.46
N TYR A 49 -4.22 -20.10 20.24
CA TYR A 49 -3.47 -19.76 19.04
C TYR A 49 -1.97 -19.99 19.28
N LEU A 50 -1.34 -20.86 18.49
CA LEU A 50 0.11 -20.94 18.42
C LEU A 50 0.59 -20.04 17.27
N GLY A 51 1.69 -19.32 17.45
CA GLY A 51 2.19 -18.33 16.49
C GLY A 51 3.71 -18.30 16.40
N ASP A 52 4.21 -17.65 15.35
CA ASP A 52 5.62 -17.43 15.07
C ASP A 52 5.86 -15.95 14.67
N SER A 53 7.12 -15.58 14.38
CA SER A 53 7.52 -14.21 14.00
C SER A 53 6.71 -13.64 12.84
N THR A 54 6.35 -14.47 11.86
CA THR A 54 5.74 -14.05 10.59
C THR A 54 4.32 -13.51 10.74
N LEU A 55 3.75 -13.71 11.94
CA LEU A 55 2.36 -13.42 12.28
C LEU A 55 2.23 -12.28 13.32
N ILE A 56 3.35 -11.71 13.78
CA ILE A 56 3.39 -10.70 14.85
C ILE A 56 4.01 -9.35 14.45
N HIS A 57 4.88 -9.28 13.43
CA HIS A 57 5.43 -8.02 12.90
C HIS A 57 4.50 -7.37 11.86
N PRO A 58 4.59 -6.05 11.59
CA PRO A 58 5.46 -5.05 12.22
C PRO A 58 5.03 -4.68 13.65
N LEU A 59 5.96 -4.10 14.40
CA LEU A 59 5.74 -3.69 15.80
C LEU A 59 4.73 -2.54 15.88
N GLY A 60 3.83 -2.58 16.87
CA GLY A 60 2.82 -1.53 17.09
C GLY A 60 1.52 -1.70 16.31
N GLU A 61 1.45 -2.61 15.33
CA GLU A 61 0.18 -3.11 14.78
C GLU A 61 -0.46 -4.15 15.72
N ALA A 62 -1.74 -4.45 15.48
CA ALA A 62 -2.42 -5.54 16.17
C ALA A 62 -1.99 -6.91 15.64
N THR A 63 -1.78 -7.85 16.56
CA THR A 63 -1.51 -9.26 16.27
C THR A 63 -2.79 -10.00 15.82
N ILE A 64 -2.63 -11.13 15.12
CA ILE A 64 -3.78 -11.97 14.71
C ILE A 64 -4.64 -12.42 15.91
N PRO A 65 -4.08 -12.85 17.06
CA PRO A 65 -4.84 -13.11 18.28
C PRO A 65 -5.65 -11.92 18.81
N GLU A 66 -5.13 -10.70 18.73
CA GLU A 66 -5.85 -9.49 19.17
C GLU A 66 -7.05 -9.19 18.28
N ILE A 67 -6.91 -9.38 16.95
CA ILE A 67 -8.01 -9.22 16.01
C ILE A 67 -9.06 -10.34 16.22
N LEU A 68 -8.61 -11.59 16.39
CA LEU A 68 -9.47 -12.73 16.69
C LEU A 68 -10.28 -12.56 17.98
N ARG A 69 -9.69 -11.99 19.04
CA ARG A 69 -10.40 -11.65 20.29
C ARG A 69 -11.58 -10.69 20.06
N GLY A 70 -11.49 -9.79 19.08
CA GLY A 70 -12.61 -8.93 18.68
C GLY A 70 -13.67 -9.63 17.84
N LEU A 71 -13.27 -10.58 16.99
CA LEU A 71 -14.17 -11.33 16.11
C LEU A 71 -14.94 -12.46 16.83
N LEU A 72 -14.38 -13.00 17.93
CA LEU A 72 -14.94 -14.15 18.67
C LEU A 72 -15.26 -13.79 20.13
N PRO A 73 -16.19 -12.85 20.40
CA PRO A 73 -16.46 -12.35 21.76
C PRO A 73 -17.03 -13.42 22.73
N ASN A 74 -17.51 -14.55 22.21
CA ASN A 74 -17.99 -15.68 23.01
C ASN A 74 -16.84 -16.62 23.46
N HIS A 75 -15.66 -16.51 22.86
CA HIS A 75 -14.51 -17.35 23.16
C HIS A 75 -13.47 -16.60 23.99
N ARG A 76 -12.86 -17.31 24.94
CA ARG A 76 -11.65 -16.87 25.65
C ARG A 76 -10.45 -17.39 24.88
N LEU A 77 -9.95 -16.58 23.96
CA LEU A 77 -8.71 -16.87 23.23
C LEU A 77 -7.50 -16.72 24.15
N GLY A 78 -6.64 -17.72 24.14
CA GLY A 78 -5.26 -17.63 24.57
C GLY A 78 -4.30 -17.70 23.40
N ASP A 79 -3.09 -17.20 23.56
CA ASP A 79 -2.06 -17.20 22.53
C ASP A 79 -0.64 -17.45 23.08
N VAL A 80 0.19 -18.06 22.22
CA VAL A 80 1.62 -18.31 22.40
C VAL A 80 2.31 -18.00 21.08
N ALA A 81 3.07 -16.90 21.02
CA ALA A 81 3.84 -16.53 19.85
C ALA A 81 5.28 -16.14 20.25
N HIS A 82 6.25 -16.54 19.44
CA HIS A 82 7.66 -16.20 19.59
C HIS A 82 8.36 -16.39 18.24
N PRO A 83 9.39 -15.59 17.90
CA PRO A 83 10.16 -15.76 16.68
C PRO A 83 10.63 -17.20 16.46
N ALA A 84 10.56 -17.65 15.22
CA ALA A 84 10.97 -18.99 14.80
C ALA A 84 10.28 -20.20 15.51
N TYR A 85 9.16 -20.04 16.21
CA TYR A 85 8.41 -21.20 16.74
C TYR A 85 7.83 -22.09 15.62
N HIS A 86 7.90 -23.41 15.78
CA HIS A 86 7.61 -24.34 14.69
C HIS A 86 7.00 -25.68 15.13
N LEU A 87 6.64 -26.53 14.15
CA LEU A 87 5.82 -27.73 14.32
C LEU A 87 6.30 -28.72 15.41
N ASP A 88 7.61 -29.04 15.51
CA ASP A 88 8.12 -29.92 16.59
C ASP A 88 7.92 -29.34 18.00
N LEU A 89 8.00 -28.01 18.15
CA LEU A 89 7.78 -27.33 19.42
C LEU A 89 6.27 -27.21 19.71
N TYR A 90 5.45 -26.94 18.69
CA TYR A 90 3.99 -26.95 18.81
C TYR A 90 3.45 -28.32 19.26
N GLU A 91 4.05 -29.44 18.83
CA GLU A 91 3.72 -30.77 19.35
C GLU A 91 3.94 -30.87 20.88
N ARG A 92 5.01 -30.26 21.40
CA ARG A 92 5.30 -30.21 22.85
C ARG A 92 4.31 -29.31 23.59
N TYR A 93 3.96 -28.15 23.03
CA TYR A 93 2.93 -27.26 23.58
C TYR A 93 1.56 -27.93 23.64
N VAL A 94 1.14 -28.62 22.58
CA VAL A 94 -0.14 -29.37 22.56
C VAL A 94 -0.12 -30.52 23.56
N ASN A 95 0.99 -31.25 23.70
CA ASN A 95 1.13 -32.28 24.73
C ASN A 95 1.08 -31.70 26.16
N TYR A 96 1.65 -30.52 26.39
CA TYR A 96 1.52 -29.80 27.66
C TYR A 96 0.05 -29.41 27.92
N LEU A 97 -0.62 -28.79 26.95
CA LEU A 97 -2.02 -28.38 27.02
C LEU A 97 -2.97 -29.56 27.33
N VAL A 98 -2.84 -30.66 26.59
CA VAL A 98 -3.66 -31.87 26.79
C VAL A 98 -3.48 -32.49 28.19
N LYS A 99 -2.26 -32.45 28.75
CA LYS A 99 -2.00 -32.90 30.14
C LYS A 99 -2.67 -32.02 31.20
N HIS A 100 -2.84 -30.72 30.94
CA HIS A 100 -3.38 -29.76 31.92
C HIS A 100 -4.92 -29.61 31.87
N LYS A 101 -5.60 -30.30 30.95
CA LYS A 101 -7.08 -30.50 30.88
C LYS A 101 -7.93 -29.30 31.33
N GLY A 102 -7.82 -28.21 30.57
CA GLY A 102 -8.75 -27.07 30.62
C GLY A 102 -9.98 -27.24 29.71
N GLN A 103 -10.76 -26.17 29.55
CA GLN A 103 -11.92 -26.08 28.66
C GLN A 103 -11.54 -25.88 27.17
N VAL A 104 -10.38 -26.38 26.72
CA VAL A 104 -9.90 -26.11 25.36
C VAL A 104 -10.69 -26.92 24.33
N GLU A 105 -11.38 -26.19 23.46
CA GLU A 105 -12.27 -26.68 22.40
C GLU A 105 -11.56 -26.68 21.04
N ALA A 106 -10.67 -25.71 20.79
CA ALA A 106 -9.91 -25.62 19.53
C ALA A 106 -8.46 -25.13 19.74
N VAL A 107 -7.56 -25.54 18.84
CA VAL A 107 -6.17 -25.03 18.76
C VAL A 107 -5.86 -24.67 17.31
N ILE A 108 -5.48 -23.40 17.10
CA ILE A 108 -5.00 -22.88 15.80
C ILE A 108 -3.49 -23.09 15.73
N ILE A 109 -3.02 -23.65 14.61
CA ILE A 109 -1.61 -23.96 14.38
C ILE A 109 -1.21 -23.52 12.95
N PRO A 110 -0.37 -22.48 12.81
CA PRO A 110 0.21 -22.08 11.54
C PRO A 110 1.26 -23.10 11.09
N ILE A 111 1.36 -23.23 9.77
CA ILE A 111 2.38 -24.01 9.07
C ILE A 111 3.11 -23.02 8.17
N ASN A 112 4.08 -22.31 8.74
CA ASN A 112 4.97 -21.46 7.97
C ASN A 112 5.92 -22.32 7.11
N MET A 113 6.05 -22.02 5.82
CA MET A 113 6.85 -22.85 4.90
C MET A 113 8.36 -22.61 5.01
N ARG A 114 8.80 -21.40 5.38
CA ARG A 114 10.21 -21.13 5.73
C ARG A 114 10.65 -21.96 6.93
N SER A 115 9.74 -22.41 7.80
CA SER A 115 10.09 -23.35 8.88
C SER A 115 10.64 -24.72 8.41
N PHE A 116 10.55 -25.05 7.12
CA PHE A 116 11.20 -26.22 6.51
C PHE A 116 12.52 -25.89 5.77
N SER A 117 12.91 -24.62 5.68
CA SER A 117 14.19 -24.21 5.10
C SER A 117 15.38 -24.68 5.95
N PRO A 118 16.59 -24.80 5.39
CA PRO A 118 17.80 -25.02 6.19
C PRO A 118 18.01 -23.90 7.22
N GLU A 119 17.69 -22.65 6.87
CA GLU A 119 17.78 -21.47 7.75
C GLU A 119 17.08 -21.68 9.09
N TRP A 120 15.87 -22.23 9.05
CA TRP A 120 15.04 -22.37 10.24
C TRP A 120 15.09 -23.80 10.81
N ASP A 121 15.10 -24.84 9.97
CA ASP A 121 15.17 -26.22 10.46
C ASP A 121 16.51 -26.58 11.08
N LEU A 122 17.62 -26.01 10.61
CA LEU A 122 18.95 -26.46 11.01
C LEU A 122 19.71 -25.43 11.86
N ARG A 123 19.20 -24.20 12.05
CA ARG A 123 19.82 -23.22 12.95
C ARG A 123 19.80 -23.72 14.41
N PRO A 124 20.95 -23.77 15.11
CA PRO A 124 21.02 -24.31 16.47
C PRO A 124 20.14 -23.59 17.49
N THR A 125 20.02 -22.26 17.39
CA THR A 125 19.21 -21.45 18.30
C THR A 125 17.70 -21.67 18.12
N TYR A 126 17.27 -22.12 16.95
CA TYR A 126 15.86 -22.40 16.65
C TYR A 126 15.46 -23.86 16.90
N GLN A 127 16.30 -24.64 17.59
CA GLN A 127 15.91 -25.99 18.04
C GLN A 127 15.08 -25.96 19.34
N PHE A 128 15.14 -24.89 20.14
CA PHE A 128 14.31 -24.70 21.35
C PHE A 128 14.33 -25.90 22.33
N GLU A 129 15.49 -26.55 22.52
CA GLU A 129 15.58 -27.76 23.37
C GLU A 129 15.32 -27.48 24.85
N ARG A 130 15.58 -26.24 25.31
CA ARG A 130 15.17 -25.76 26.63
C ARG A 130 13.65 -25.79 26.79
N GLU A 131 12.91 -25.20 25.86
CA GLU A 131 11.46 -25.13 25.83
C GLU A 131 10.85 -26.54 25.69
N LYS A 132 11.35 -27.35 24.74
CA LYS A 132 10.95 -28.75 24.54
C LYS A 132 11.15 -29.59 25.80
N THR A 133 12.28 -29.45 26.48
CA THR A 133 12.58 -30.14 27.76
C THR A 133 11.62 -29.69 28.86
N ILE A 134 11.40 -28.38 29.00
CA ILE A 134 10.52 -27.82 30.04
C ILE A 134 9.06 -28.29 29.85
N LEU A 135 8.55 -28.27 28.61
CA LEU A 135 7.21 -28.76 28.24
C LEU A 135 7.06 -30.29 28.43
N THR A 136 8.15 -31.05 28.25
CA THR A 136 8.15 -32.51 28.41
C THR A 136 7.95 -32.93 29.86
N TYR A 137 8.75 -32.36 30.78
CA TYR A 137 8.72 -32.69 32.22
C TYR A 137 7.71 -31.85 33.02
N GLY A 138 7.29 -30.69 32.51
CA GLY A 138 6.34 -29.77 33.13
C GLY A 138 6.96 -28.85 34.19
N LEU A 139 6.37 -27.66 34.36
CA LEU A 139 6.93 -26.57 35.17
C LEU A 139 7.45 -26.97 36.57
N PRO A 140 6.75 -27.78 37.40
CA PRO A 140 7.24 -28.09 38.75
C PRO A 140 8.52 -28.93 38.77
N LEU A 141 8.63 -29.91 37.87
CA LEU A 141 9.84 -30.75 37.76
C LEU A 141 10.97 -29.99 37.08
N SER A 142 10.66 -29.25 36.01
CA SER A 142 11.66 -28.46 35.28
C SER A 142 12.21 -27.31 36.12
N SER A 143 11.39 -26.67 36.96
CA SER A 143 11.87 -25.67 37.93
C SER A 143 12.79 -26.27 38.99
N LEU A 144 12.42 -27.45 39.51
CA LEU A 144 13.24 -28.15 40.49
C LEU A 144 14.55 -28.68 39.91
N PHE A 145 14.57 -29.20 38.68
CA PHE A 145 15.75 -29.84 38.09
C PHE A 145 16.48 -29.00 37.04
N TYR A 146 16.12 -27.72 36.85
CA TYR A 146 16.66 -26.85 35.81
C TYR A 146 18.19 -26.89 35.69
N GLN A 147 18.89 -26.60 36.79
CA GLN A 147 20.36 -26.58 36.84
C GLN A 147 20.97 -27.95 36.50
N ALA A 148 20.28 -29.05 36.82
CA ALA A 148 20.73 -30.38 36.45
C ALA A 148 20.49 -30.67 34.96
N PHE A 149 19.36 -30.24 34.39
CA PHE A 149 19.09 -30.36 32.96
C PHE A 149 20.14 -29.60 32.13
N ASP A 150 20.43 -28.36 32.52
CA ASP A 150 21.50 -27.53 31.94
C ASP A 150 22.87 -28.21 32.07
N THR A 151 23.28 -28.60 33.28
CA THR A 151 24.58 -29.25 33.53
C THR A 151 24.77 -30.58 32.78
N PHE A 152 23.70 -31.29 32.45
CA PHE A 152 23.74 -32.54 31.68
C PHE A 152 23.50 -32.35 30.17
N GLY A 153 23.44 -31.10 29.67
CA GLY A 153 23.31 -30.81 28.24
C GLY A 153 21.92 -31.10 27.66
N LEU A 154 20.86 -31.14 28.47
CA LEU A 154 19.48 -31.35 27.96
C LEU A 154 18.92 -30.11 27.25
N PHE A 155 19.61 -28.97 27.36
CA PHE A 155 19.28 -27.74 26.64
C PHE A 155 20.18 -27.50 25.42
N ASP A 156 21.21 -28.34 25.21
CA ASP A 156 22.12 -28.22 24.08
C ASP A 156 21.41 -28.58 22.77
N SER A 157 21.64 -27.77 21.74
CA SER A 157 21.14 -28.07 20.39
C SER A 157 21.75 -29.38 19.87
N PRO A 158 20.95 -30.29 19.28
CA PRO A 158 21.45 -31.50 18.62
C PRO A 158 22.21 -31.19 17.31
N ILE A 159 22.15 -29.95 16.82
CA ILE A 159 22.81 -29.46 15.61
C ILE A 159 23.89 -28.46 16.02
N SER A 160 25.12 -28.65 15.55
CA SER A 160 26.21 -27.70 15.80
C SER A 160 26.18 -26.53 14.80
N GLN A 161 26.75 -25.39 15.18
CA GLN A 161 26.89 -24.24 14.27
C GLN A 161 27.70 -24.58 13.01
N ALA A 162 28.68 -25.49 13.12
CA ALA A 162 29.49 -25.93 11.99
C ALA A 162 28.69 -26.80 11.01
N ASP A 163 27.86 -27.73 11.52
CA ASP A 163 26.98 -28.56 10.67
C ASP A 163 25.90 -27.73 9.97
N PHE A 164 25.36 -26.73 10.69
CA PHE A 164 24.44 -25.74 10.11
C PHE A 164 25.12 -24.97 8.97
N GLN A 165 26.28 -24.36 9.20
CA GLN A 165 27.01 -23.56 8.21
C GLN A 165 27.43 -24.37 6.97
N ALA A 166 27.84 -25.63 7.14
CA ALA A 166 28.22 -26.53 6.05
C ALA A 166 27.03 -27.21 5.34
N THR A 167 25.79 -26.87 5.70
CA THR A 167 24.61 -27.45 5.04
C THR A 167 24.46 -26.88 3.62
N THR A 168 24.25 -27.76 2.63
CA THR A 168 23.96 -27.37 1.25
C THR A 168 22.57 -26.75 1.11
N VAL A 169 22.48 -25.58 0.49
CA VAL A 169 21.23 -24.92 0.08
C VAL A 169 20.84 -25.40 -1.33
N PHE A 170 19.56 -25.62 -1.55
CA PHE A 170 19.01 -26.14 -2.80
C PHE A 170 17.99 -25.20 -3.43
N ASN A 171 18.01 -25.13 -4.76
CA ASN A 171 16.98 -24.52 -5.59
C ASN A 171 16.26 -25.64 -6.37
N GLY A 172 15.11 -26.09 -5.87
CA GLY A 172 14.52 -27.38 -6.23
C GLY A 172 15.48 -28.52 -5.87
N ASP A 173 15.80 -29.37 -6.84
CA ASP A 173 16.79 -30.45 -6.67
C ASP A 173 18.26 -30.01 -6.92
N GLN A 174 18.51 -28.75 -7.30
CA GLN A 174 19.84 -28.28 -7.68
C GLN A 174 20.57 -27.66 -6.47
N PRO A 175 21.77 -28.15 -6.07
CA PRO A 175 22.57 -27.49 -5.05
C PRO A 175 23.10 -26.15 -5.57
N VAL A 176 23.05 -25.11 -4.75
CA VAL A 176 23.40 -23.73 -5.15
C VAL A 176 24.42 -23.01 -4.25
N GLY A 177 24.81 -23.61 -3.12
CA GLY A 177 25.83 -23.09 -2.21
C GLY A 177 25.73 -23.76 -0.83
N GLU A 178 26.52 -23.29 0.13
CA GLU A 178 26.40 -23.67 1.55
C GLU A 178 25.74 -22.55 2.36
N VAL A 179 25.07 -22.89 3.46
CA VAL A 179 24.38 -21.94 4.37
C VAL A 179 25.26 -20.75 4.74
N ALA A 180 26.55 -20.97 5.00
CA ALA A 180 27.50 -19.90 5.32
C ALA A 180 27.50 -18.74 4.30
N GLU A 181 27.40 -19.02 3.00
CA GLU A 181 27.40 -18.01 1.93
C GLU A 181 26.10 -17.19 1.89
N PHE A 182 24.98 -17.79 2.31
CA PHE A 182 23.68 -17.12 2.37
C PHE A 182 23.56 -16.27 3.65
N GLU A 183 24.04 -16.79 4.79
CA GLU A 183 24.09 -16.05 6.06
C GLU A 183 25.03 -14.83 5.99
N GLU A 184 26.18 -14.95 5.31
CA GLU A 184 27.10 -13.82 5.09
C GLU A 184 26.45 -12.71 4.26
N LEU A 185 25.76 -13.07 3.16
CA LEU A 185 25.07 -12.09 2.33
C LEU A 185 23.91 -11.41 3.07
N LEU A 186 23.10 -12.19 3.79
CA LEU A 186 22.01 -11.67 4.63
C LEU A 186 22.52 -10.71 5.71
N ALA A 187 23.67 -11.00 6.32
CA ALA A 187 24.30 -10.12 7.30
C ALA A 187 24.89 -8.85 6.66
N ALA A 188 25.37 -8.92 5.41
CA ALA A 188 25.91 -7.79 4.68
C ALA A 188 24.83 -6.83 4.13
N THR A 189 23.61 -7.32 3.90
CA THR A 189 22.45 -6.51 3.45
C THR A 189 21.39 -6.31 4.52
N ALA A 190 21.66 -6.67 5.78
CA ALA A 190 20.81 -6.29 6.90
C ALA A 190 20.92 -4.78 7.12
N PRO A 191 19.81 -4.04 7.29
CA PRO A 191 19.86 -2.65 7.74
C PRO A 191 20.69 -2.53 9.03
N GLU A 192 21.49 -1.47 9.16
CA GLU A 192 22.10 -1.16 10.46
C GLU A 192 20.97 -0.95 11.47
N ALA A 193 20.94 -1.78 12.52
CA ALA A 193 19.79 -1.86 13.41
C ALA A 193 19.69 -0.66 14.38
N GLU A 194 19.29 0.49 13.87
CA GLU A 194 18.69 1.56 14.67
C GLU A 194 17.24 1.17 15.01
N ASP A 195 17.10 0.35 16.06
CA ASP A 195 15.84 -0.03 16.69
C ASP A 195 15.17 1.18 17.37
N ASP A 196 14.52 2.03 16.56
CA ASP A 196 13.65 3.12 17.04
C ASP A 196 12.15 2.89 16.78
N GLY A 197 11.83 1.83 16.03
CA GLY A 197 10.46 1.43 15.71
C GLY A 197 9.77 2.27 14.62
N THR A 198 10.51 3.10 13.87
CA THR A 198 9.95 3.98 12.82
C THR A 198 10.31 3.58 11.39
N ASP A 199 10.81 2.35 11.18
CA ASP A 199 11.41 1.89 9.91
C ASP A 199 10.38 1.58 8.80
N PHE A 200 9.62 2.61 8.44
CA PHE A 200 9.00 2.84 7.14
C PHE A 200 9.74 4.02 6.49
N ALA A 201 11.07 3.92 6.41
CA ALA A 201 11.89 4.92 5.73
C ALA A 201 11.42 5.04 4.26
N TYR A 202 11.15 6.28 3.83
CA TYR A 202 10.58 6.57 2.51
C TYR A 202 11.68 6.49 1.44
N HIS A 203 12.21 5.29 1.21
CA HIS A 203 13.33 5.04 0.31
C HIS A 203 12.90 5.19 -1.16
N THR A 204 13.15 6.38 -1.71
CA THR A 204 13.04 6.72 -3.14
C THR A 204 14.16 6.10 -4.00
N ASN A 205 15.23 5.61 -3.35
CA ASN A 205 16.39 5.03 -4.00
C ASN A 205 16.10 3.63 -4.59
N LEU A 206 16.90 3.25 -5.59
CA LEU A 206 16.96 1.86 -6.04
C LEU A 206 17.45 0.96 -4.89
N PRO A 207 16.88 -0.25 -4.71
CA PRO A 207 17.69 -1.35 -4.23
C PRO A 207 18.81 -1.56 -5.26
N SER A 208 20.05 -1.53 -4.79
CA SER A 208 21.25 -1.83 -5.55
C SER A 208 21.18 -3.22 -6.20
N GLU A 209 22.04 -3.48 -7.20
CA GLU A 209 22.13 -4.81 -7.81
C GLU A 209 22.43 -5.91 -6.76
N ASP A 210 23.21 -5.55 -5.73
CA ASP A 210 23.54 -6.42 -4.60
C ASP A 210 22.32 -6.71 -3.70
N GLU A 211 21.48 -5.71 -3.38
CA GLU A 211 20.22 -5.91 -2.64
C GLU A 211 19.21 -6.78 -3.43
N VAL A 212 19.11 -6.57 -4.75
CA VAL A 212 18.26 -7.39 -5.62
C VAL A 212 18.75 -8.84 -5.70
N GLU A 213 20.06 -9.07 -5.71
CA GLU A 213 20.64 -10.42 -5.69
C GLU A 213 20.53 -11.07 -4.30
N ALA A 214 20.70 -10.31 -3.22
CA ALA A 214 20.46 -10.77 -1.86
C ALA A 214 19.00 -11.22 -1.66
N LEU A 215 18.02 -10.45 -2.15
CA LEU A 215 16.62 -10.83 -2.11
C LEU A 215 16.33 -12.14 -2.89
N LYS A 216 16.91 -12.32 -4.09
CA LYS A 216 16.79 -13.60 -4.82
C LYS A 216 17.38 -14.76 -4.03
N LYS A 217 18.57 -14.60 -3.44
CA LYS A 217 19.19 -15.65 -2.61
C LYS A 217 18.36 -15.95 -1.37
N THR A 218 17.77 -14.94 -0.74
CA THR A 218 16.84 -15.06 0.38
C THR A 218 15.62 -15.91 0.01
N LEU A 219 14.95 -15.58 -1.11
CA LEU A 219 13.80 -16.34 -1.62
C LEU A 219 14.19 -17.79 -1.99
N ILE A 220 15.39 -18.01 -2.54
CA ILE A 220 15.93 -19.35 -2.78
C ILE A 220 16.13 -20.11 -1.47
N TYR A 221 16.80 -19.50 -0.50
CA TYR A 221 17.16 -20.12 0.77
C TYR A 221 15.93 -20.55 1.59
N TYR A 222 14.88 -19.72 1.58
CA TYR A 222 13.68 -19.93 2.41
C TYR A 222 12.66 -20.89 1.79
N TYR A 223 12.43 -20.82 0.47
CA TYR A 223 11.23 -21.45 -0.13
C TYR A 223 11.54 -22.44 -1.26
N MET A 224 12.74 -22.40 -1.85
CA MET A 224 13.08 -23.25 -2.99
C MET A 224 13.60 -24.67 -2.67
N PRO A 225 14.04 -25.06 -1.46
CA PRO A 225 14.34 -26.45 -1.15
C PRO A 225 13.09 -27.33 -1.25
N GLY A 226 13.22 -28.54 -1.79
CA GLY A 226 12.11 -29.50 -1.88
C GLY A 226 11.75 -30.12 -0.53
N LEU A 227 10.45 -30.14 -0.18
CA LEU A 227 9.97 -30.69 1.09
C LEU A 227 9.74 -32.22 1.01
N ASP A 228 10.59 -32.98 1.69
CA ASP A 228 10.45 -34.45 1.78
C ASP A 228 9.21 -34.88 2.62
N TYR A 229 8.46 -35.87 2.14
CA TYR A 229 7.22 -36.36 2.80
C TYR A 229 7.47 -37.01 4.19
N HIS A 230 8.69 -37.43 4.45
CA HIS A 230 9.15 -38.01 5.71
C HIS A 230 9.79 -37.00 6.68
N HIS A 231 9.92 -35.73 6.29
CA HIS A 231 10.52 -34.66 7.11
C HIS A 231 10.01 -34.65 8.57
N ARG A 232 10.92 -34.42 9.54
CA ARG A 232 10.62 -34.57 10.98
C ARG A 232 9.44 -33.70 11.43
N LYS A 233 9.41 -32.43 11.01
CA LYS A 233 8.30 -31.49 11.25
C LYS A 233 6.95 -31.97 10.72
N LEU A 234 6.92 -32.74 9.63
CA LEU A 234 5.69 -33.38 9.12
C LEU A 234 5.29 -34.62 9.93
N GLN A 235 6.19 -35.25 10.68
CA GLN A 235 5.82 -36.28 11.66
C GLN A 235 5.23 -35.64 12.91
N SER A 236 5.83 -34.56 13.40
CA SER A 236 5.31 -33.76 14.52
C SER A 236 3.93 -33.18 14.23
N LEU A 237 3.69 -32.73 12.99
CA LEU A 237 2.36 -32.32 12.51
C LEU A 237 1.32 -33.46 12.59
N LYS A 238 1.67 -34.67 12.16
CA LYS A 238 0.80 -35.86 12.27
C LYS A 238 0.54 -36.25 13.72
N ALA A 239 1.56 -36.16 14.57
CA ALA A 239 1.45 -36.44 16.00
C ALA A 239 0.53 -35.43 16.69
N THR A 240 0.69 -34.14 16.40
CA THR A 240 -0.14 -33.03 16.90
C THR A 240 -1.60 -33.16 16.47
N SER A 241 -1.85 -33.38 15.17
CA SER A 241 -3.19 -33.63 14.62
C SER A 241 -3.90 -34.78 15.34
N ARG A 242 -3.20 -35.90 15.54
CA ARG A 242 -3.71 -37.05 16.29
C ARG A 242 -3.97 -36.71 17.76
N LEU A 243 -3.05 -36.02 18.41
CA LEU A 243 -3.12 -35.72 19.85
C LEU A 243 -4.31 -34.80 20.19
N LEU A 244 -4.62 -33.83 19.33
CA LEU A 244 -5.81 -32.97 19.43
C LEU A 244 -7.10 -33.79 19.23
N THR A 245 -7.18 -34.53 18.12
CA THR A 245 -8.37 -35.30 17.75
C THR A 245 -8.68 -36.45 18.71
N ASP A 246 -7.68 -37.22 19.17
CA ASP A 246 -7.82 -38.27 20.18
C ASP A 246 -8.30 -37.73 21.55
N ASN A 247 -8.24 -36.41 21.78
CA ASN A 247 -8.72 -35.73 23.00
C ASN A 247 -9.96 -34.84 22.78
N GLY A 248 -10.56 -34.85 21.57
CA GLY A 248 -11.77 -34.09 21.27
C GLY A 248 -11.59 -32.58 21.08
N ILE A 249 -10.34 -32.13 20.85
CA ILE A 249 -10.01 -30.73 20.58
C ILE A 249 -9.95 -30.52 19.07
N LYS A 250 -10.64 -29.50 18.51
CA LYS A 250 -10.61 -29.19 17.08
C LYS A 250 -9.23 -28.65 16.67
N PRO A 251 -8.45 -29.34 15.81
CA PRO A 251 -7.30 -28.73 15.18
C PRO A 251 -7.75 -27.75 14.08
N ILE A 252 -7.15 -26.58 14.02
CA ILE A 252 -7.28 -25.64 12.89
C ILE A 252 -5.88 -25.40 12.34
N PHE A 253 -5.52 -26.15 11.30
CA PHE A 253 -4.24 -25.99 10.61
C PHE A 253 -4.42 -25.04 9.43
N TYR A 254 -3.49 -24.09 9.28
CA TYR A 254 -3.39 -23.30 8.07
C TYR A 254 -1.94 -23.14 7.62
N ILE A 255 -1.71 -23.15 6.32
CA ILE A 255 -0.42 -22.77 5.73
C ILE A 255 -0.42 -21.25 5.64
N THR A 256 0.64 -20.60 6.14
CA THR A 256 0.71 -19.13 6.16
C THR A 256 0.82 -18.59 4.73
N PRO A 257 0.23 -17.42 4.44
CA PRO A 257 0.48 -16.72 3.17
C PRO A 257 1.97 -16.41 2.99
N ILE A 258 2.41 -16.37 1.74
CA ILE A 258 3.74 -15.91 1.34
C ILE A 258 3.55 -14.90 0.20
N ASN A 259 4.42 -13.89 0.14
CA ASN A 259 4.45 -12.89 -0.92
C ASN A 259 4.93 -13.52 -2.24
N TYR A 260 4.05 -14.32 -2.86
CA TYR A 260 4.40 -15.10 -4.04
C TYR A 260 4.66 -14.23 -5.26
N GLU A 261 4.04 -13.04 -5.34
CA GLU A 261 4.28 -12.08 -6.42
C GLU A 261 5.73 -11.55 -6.36
N LEU A 262 6.29 -11.35 -5.17
CA LEU A 262 7.70 -11.00 -5.00
C LEU A 262 8.60 -12.18 -5.42
N GLY A 263 8.24 -13.39 -5.02
CA GLY A 263 8.91 -14.62 -5.48
C GLY A 263 8.90 -14.76 -7.01
N GLU A 264 7.76 -14.53 -7.66
CA GLU A 264 7.61 -14.56 -9.12
C GLU A 264 8.34 -13.41 -9.82
N ARG A 265 8.34 -12.19 -9.26
CA ARG A 265 9.07 -11.03 -9.80
C ARG A 265 10.57 -11.32 -9.92
N HIS A 266 11.15 -11.99 -8.92
CA HIS A 266 12.60 -12.20 -8.81
C HIS A 266 13.10 -13.56 -9.31
N LEU A 267 12.28 -14.62 -9.24
CA LEU A 267 12.64 -16.00 -9.62
C LEU A 267 11.71 -16.62 -10.68
N GLY A 268 10.69 -15.88 -11.13
CA GLY A 268 9.71 -16.32 -12.12
C GLY A 268 8.76 -17.39 -11.60
N GLN A 269 7.92 -17.88 -12.52
CA GLN A 269 6.93 -18.95 -12.31
C GLN A 269 7.50 -20.28 -11.77
N ARG A 270 8.82 -20.42 -11.65
CA ARG A 270 9.46 -21.54 -10.95
C ARG A 270 9.19 -21.49 -9.44
N PHE A 271 9.19 -20.29 -8.85
CA PHE A 271 8.92 -20.08 -7.43
C PHE A 271 7.55 -20.61 -7.04
N HIS A 272 6.52 -20.16 -7.76
CA HIS A 272 5.13 -20.59 -7.59
C HIS A 272 4.99 -22.12 -7.60
N ARG A 273 5.57 -22.79 -8.61
CA ARG A 273 5.50 -24.25 -8.72
C ARG A 273 6.18 -24.95 -7.55
N GLN A 274 7.38 -24.51 -7.15
CA GLN A 274 8.09 -25.13 -6.03
C GLN A 274 7.32 -24.98 -4.70
N LEU A 275 6.73 -23.81 -4.47
CA LEU A 275 5.93 -23.55 -3.28
C LEU A 275 4.61 -24.34 -3.29
N ALA A 276 3.94 -24.46 -4.44
CA ALA A 276 2.76 -25.30 -4.63
C ALA A 276 3.07 -26.81 -4.43
N GLU A 277 4.22 -27.29 -4.91
CA GLU A 277 4.68 -28.66 -4.68
C GLU A 277 4.91 -28.94 -3.18
N ASN A 278 5.61 -28.02 -2.50
CA ASN A 278 5.92 -28.10 -1.08
C ASN A 278 4.66 -28.04 -0.20
N THR A 279 3.75 -27.09 -0.43
CA THR A 279 2.46 -27.02 0.30
C THR A 279 1.58 -28.23 0.03
N GLY A 280 1.56 -28.75 -1.19
CA GLY A 280 0.90 -30.01 -1.53
C GLY A 280 1.42 -31.22 -0.73
N VAL A 281 2.70 -31.23 -0.28
CA VAL A 281 3.22 -32.28 0.62
C VAL A 281 2.54 -32.19 1.99
N VAL A 282 2.40 -30.98 2.54
CA VAL A 282 1.71 -30.70 3.81
C VAL A 282 0.24 -31.13 3.74
N GLU A 283 -0.48 -30.75 2.69
CA GLU A 283 -1.87 -31.15 2.49
C GLU A 283 -2.04 -32.67 2.43
N ARG A 284 -1.19 -33.37 1.67
CA ARG A 284 -1.21 -34.84 1.56
C ARG A 284 -0.92 -35.53 2.90
N VAL A 285 -0.18 -34.88 3.79
CA VAL A 285 0.08 -35.37 5.15
C VAL A 285 -1.17 -35.29 6.03
N LEU A 286 -1.90 -34.16 6.02
CA LEU A 286 -3.07 -33.94 6.88
C LEU A 286 -4.36 -34.58 6.33
N ARG A 287 -4.65 -34.49 5.02
CA ARG A 287 -5.84 -35.10 4.41
C ARG A 287 -5.93 -36.61 4.66
N ARG A 288 -4.79 -37.31 4.74
CA ARG A 288 -4.70 -38.75 5.11
C ARG A 288 -5.14 -39.07 6.56
N LYS A 289 -5.40 -38.05 7.38
CA LYS A 289 -5.93 -38.14 8.74
C LYS A 289 -7.39 -37.70 8.87
N GLY A 290 -8.03 -37.27 7.77
CA GLY A 290 -9.38 -36.71 7.83
C GLY A 290 -9.43 -35.34 8.52
N VAL A 291 -8.32 -34.60 8.48
CA VAL A 291 -8.23 -33.22 8.95
C VAL A 291 -7.87 -32.37 7.74
N ASP A 292 -8.70 -31.38 7.43
CA ASP A 292 -8.44 -30.41 6.39
C ASP A 292 -7.43 -29.36 6.86
N VAL A 293 -6.81 -28.68 5.90
CA VAL A 293 -5.87 -27.58 6.13
C VAL A 293 -6.28 -26.42 5.25
N LEU A 294 -6.32 -25.22 5.83
CA LEU A 294 -6.51 -23.99 5.09
C LEU A 294 -5.19 -23.66 4.38
N ASN A 295 -5.10 -23.92 3.08
CA ASN A 295 -3.90 -23.60 2.30
C ASN A 295 -3.98 -22.15 1.81
N LEU A 296 -3.52 -21.19 2.63
CA LEU A 296 -3.64 -19.75 2.35
C LEU A 296 -2.38 -19.18 1.67
N VAL A 297 -1.50 -20.03 1.15
CA VAL A 297 -0.15 -19.66 0.70
C VAL A 297 -0.14 -18.65 -0.46
N PHE A 298 -1.20 -18.65 -1.28
CA PHE A 298 -1.38 -17.78 -2.45
C PHE A 298 -2.62 -16.87 -2.33
N ASP A 299 -3.25 -16.79 -1.15
CA ASP A 299 -4.55 -16.12 -0.97
C ASP A 299 -4.46 -14.58 -0.95
N LEU A 300 -3.26 -14.02 -0.84
CA LEU A 300 -3.03 -12.59 -0.64
C LEU A 300 -2.11 -12.01 -1.73
N GLU A 301 -2.55 -10.89 -2.32
CA GLU A 301 -1.72 -10.02 -3.17
C GLU A 301 -0.64 -9.31 -2.32
N ALA A 302 0.44 -8.85 -2.96
CA ALA A 302 1.64 -8.36 -2.27
C ALA A 302 1.41 -7.20 -1.27
N TYR A 303 0.39 -6.36 -1.46
CA TYR A 303 0.07 -5.23 -0.55
C TYR A 303 -0.33 -5.67 0.87
N ASN A 304 -0.58 -6.97 1.07
CA ASN A 304 -0.85 -7.53 2.39
C ASN A 304 0.43 -7.91 3.16
N PHE A 305 1.62 -7.73 2.57
CA PHE A 305 2.91 -8.13 3.13
C PHE A 305 3.88 -6.96 3.24
N VAL A 306 4.59 -6.87 4.36
CA VAL A 306 5.71 -5.96 4.57
C VAL A 306 6.99 -6.48 3.87
N ASP A 307 7.17 -7.80 3.81
CA ASP A 307 8.33 -8.44 3.16
C ASP A 307 7.94 -9.72 2.39
N THR A 308 8.74 -10.80 2.50
CA THR A 308 8.44 -12.11 1.90
C THR A 308 7.27 -12.86 2.56
N GLU A 309 6.95 -12.59 3.83
CA GLU A 309 5.98 -13.39 4.61
C GLU A 309 5.32 -12.66 5.80
N HIS A 310 5.91 -11.57 6.31
CA HIS A 310 5.31 -10.76 7.38
C HIS A 310 4.12 -9.96 6.85
N LEU A 311 2.99 -10.03 7.56
CA LEU A 311 1.71 -9.43 7.13
C LEU A 311 1.51 -8.00 7.66
N THR A 312 0.86 -7.14 6.88
CA THR A 312 0.28 -5.86 7.34
C THR A 312 -0.99 -6.09 8.18
N GLU A 313 -1.51 -5.07 8.87
CA GLU A 313 -2.77 -5.18 9.63
C GLU A 313 -3.95 -5.65 8.73
N ASN A 314 -3.91 -5.34 7.43
CA ASN A 314 -4.85 -5.85 6.42
C ASN A 314 -4.73 -7.36 6.22
N GLY A 315 -3.50 -7.86 5.98
CA GLY A 315 -3.24 -9.30 5.84
C GLY A 315 -3.59 -10.07 7.10
N LYS A 316 -3.20 -9.56 8.28
CA LYS A 316 -3.58 -10.15 9.58
C LYS A 316 -5.10 -10.18 9.78
N THR A 317 -5.80 -9.14 9.35
CA THR A 317 -7.27 -9.05 9.42
C THR A 317 -7.96 -10.07 8.51
N TYR A 318 -7.43 -10.32 7.29
CA TYR A 318 -7.92 -11.40 6.43
C TYR A 318 -7.78 -12.76 7.12
N ILE A 319 -6.58 -13.09 7.62
CA ILE A 319 -6.32 -14.37 8.29
C ILE A 319 -7.18 -14.53 9.55
N ALA A 320 -7.33 -13.48 10.36
CA ALA A 320 -8.24 -13.50 11.52
C ALA A 320 -9.70 -13.77 11.12
N LYS A 321 -10.21 -13.20 10.02
CA LYS A 321 -11.57 -13.46 9.52
C LYS A 321 -11.75 -14.91 9.05
N VAL A 322 -10.78 -15.45 8.30
CA VAL A 322 -10.81 -16.85 7.85
C VAL A 322 -10.79 -17.81 9.06
N LEU A 323 -9.90 -17.57 10.02
CA LEU A 323 -9.79 -18.38 11.24
C LEU A 323 -11.03 -18.27 12.16
N ALA A 324 -11.65 -17.09 12.24
CA ALA A 324 -12.89 -16.91 12.99
C ALA A 324 -14.06 -17.71 12.38
N ALA A 325 -14.18 -17.71 11.05
CA ALA A 325 -15.19 -18.50 10.33
C ALA A 325 -14.98 -20.02 10.49
N GLU A 326 -13.76 -20.48 10.74
CA GLU A 326 -13.50 -21.87 11.12
C GLU A 326 -13.90 -22.20 12.57
N ILE A 327 -13.84 -21.25 13.51
CA ILE A 327 -14.20 -21.49 14.91
C ILE A 327 -15.72 -21.42 15.09
N GLU A 328 -16.33 -20.31 14.68
CA GLU A 328 -17.78 -20.12 14.65
C GLU A 328 -18.22 -19.96 13.18
N PRO A 329 -18.56 -21.07 12.48
CA PRO A 329 -19.12 -20.99 11.13
C PRO A 329 -20.37 -20.11 11.13
N PRO A 330 -20.54 -19.21 10.14
CA PRO A 330 -21.69 -18.33 10.07
C PRO A 330 -22.97 -19.16 10.09
N GLN A 331 -23.84 -18.89 11.07
CA GLN A 331 -25.13 -19.56 11.21
C GLN A 331 -25.87 -19.46 9.86
N PRO A 332 -26.39 -20.57 9.30
CA PRO A 332 -27.14 -20.52 8.06
C PRO A 332 -28.34 -19.59 8.27
N HIS A 333 -28.32 -18.42 7.61
CA HIS A 333 -29.30 -17.38 7.85
C HIS A 333 -30.70 -17.94 7.63
N ARG A 334 -31.45 -18.13 8.72
CA ARG A 334 -32.91 -18.10 8.66
C ARG A 334 -33.27 -16.74 8.07
N PRO A 335 -33.97 -16.65 6.92
CA PRO A 335 -34.28 -15.38 6.32
C PRO A 335 -35.08 -14.54 7.31
N ALA A 336 -34.48 -13.44 7.77
CA ALA A 336 -35.18 -12.45 8.57
C ALA A 336 -36.25 -11.82 7.67
N SER A 337 -37.51 -11.96 8.07
CA SER A 337 -38.64 -11.37 7.35
C SER A 337 -38.66 -9.85 7.51
N THR A 338 -37.95 -9.13 6.64
CA THR A 338 -38.16 -7.71 6.35
C THR A 338 -38.24 -7.54 4.84
N ALA A 339 -39.37 -7.01 4.37
CA ALA A 339 -39.72 -6.92 2.96
C ALA A 339 -39.20 -5.62 2.30
N VAL A 340 -39.36 -5.58 0.96
CA VAL A 340 -39.21 -4.44 0.03
C VAL A 340 -37.82 -4.30 -0.62
N ASP A 341 -37.67 -4.99 -1.77
CA ASP A 341 -37.44 -4.47 -3.15
C ASP A 341 -36.38 -3.35 -3.38
N ASP A 342 -35.59 -3.29 -4.47
CA ASP A 342 -35.27 -4.21 -5.57
C ASP A 342 -34.05 -3.63 -6.36
N ALA A 343 -32.98 -4.41 -6.61
CA ALA A 343 -32.01 -4.15 -7.69
C ALA A 343 -31.11 -5.40 -7.92
N PRO A 344 -30.81 -5.82 -9.17
CA PRO A 344 -30.42 -7.21 -9.43
C PRO A 344 -28.91 -7.48 -9.54
N THR A 345 -28.47 -8.55 -8.89
CA THR A 345 -27.17 -9.20 -9.14
C THR A 345 -27.32 -10.22 -10.29
N PRO A 346 -26.52 -10.19 -11.37
CA PRO A 346 -26.53 -11.25 -12.38
C PRO A 346 -25.65 -12.42 -11.93
N HIS A 347 -26.24 -13.60 -11.73
CA HIS A 347 -25.49 -14.84 -11.57
C HIS A 347 -24.92 -15.32 -12.91
N LEU A 348 -23.61 -15.61 -12.94
CA LEU A 348 -22.99 -16.41 -13.99
C LEU A 348 -23.55 -17.84 -13.96
N SER A 349 -23.93 -18.37 -15.12
CA SER A 349 -24.22 -19.80 -15.31
C SER A 349 -23.91 -20.23 -16.74
N ALA A 350 -23.37 -21.44 -16.84
CA ALA A 350 -22.72 -22.06 -17.99
C ALA A 350 -23.38 -21.85 -19.37
N ILE A 351 -22.52 -21.69 -20.39
CA ILE A 351 -22.89 -21.80 -21.81
C ILE A 351 -22.63 -23.25 -22.27
N GLU A 352 -23.68 -23.96 -22.67
CA GLU A 352 -23.58 -25.12 -23.56
C GLU A 352 -23.79 -24.70 -25.02
N GLN A 353 -23.21 -25.47 -25.97
CA GLN A 353 -23.18 -25.13 -27.39
C GLN A 353 -24.37 -25.69 -28.19
N SER A 354 -24.98 -24.85 -29.03
CA SER A 354 -25.52 -25.14 -30.38
C SER A 354 -26.15 -23.84 -30.93
N GLY A 355 -26.24 -23.51 -32.22
CA GLY A 355 -25.83 -24.18 -33.46
C GLY A 355 -26.88 -23.96 -34.56
N GLY A 356 -26.60 -23.16 -35.61
CA GLY A 356 -27.45 -23.05 -36.81
C GLY A 356 -27.68 -21.65 -37.41
N ASP A 357 -26.99 -21.40 -38.54
CA ASP A 357 -27.44 -20.80 -39.82
C ASP A 357 -28.26 -19.47 -39.94
N ASP A 358 -27.55 -18.40 -40.31
CA ASP A 358 -27.68 -17.61 -41.58
C ASP A 358 -29.00 -16.82 -41.90
N PRO A 359 -29.14 -16.02 -43.02
CA PRO A 359 -29.09 -14.56 -42.88
C PRO A 359 -30.18 -13.75 -43.66
N THR A 360 -30.40 -12.48 -43.29
CA THR A 360 -30.81 -11.36 -44.20
C THR A 360 -30.68 -10.02 -43.44
N ASN A 361 -29.97 -8.96 -43.87
CA ASN A 361 -30.02 -8.12 -45.08
C ASN A 361 -30.86 -6.82 -44.92
N THR A 362 -30.43 -5.76 -45.62
CA THR A 362 -31.10 -4.47 -45.94
C THR A 362 -31.28 -3.33 -44.91
N ALA A 363 -30.39 -2.34 -45.04
CA ALA A 363 -30.65 -0.99 -45.59
C ALA A 363 -31.07 0.21 -44.70
N THR A 364 -30.33 1.29 -44.92
CA THR A 364 -30.54 2.71 -44.53
C THR A 364 -31.81 3.32 -45.20
N PRO A 365 -32.32 4.47 -44.72
CA PRO A 365 -31.93 5.73 -45.41
C PRO A 365 -31.85 7.01 -44.54
N THR A 366 -30.99 7.94 -44.97
CA THR A 366 -31.00 9.38 -44.60
C THR A 366 -32.10 10.13 -45.37
N PRO A 367 -32.57 11.32 -44.92
CA PRO A 367 -32.38 12.49 -45.79
C PRO A 367 -32.23 13.89 -45.12
N THR A 368 -31.19 14.62 -45.56
CA THR A 368 -31.07 16.07 -45.87
C THR A 368 -31.60 17.23 -44.99
N ALA A 369 -30.63 18.11 -44.70
CA ALA A 369 -30.62 19.53 -44.32
C ALA A 369 -31.62 20.54 -44.95
N VAL A 370 -31.83 21.66 -44.24
CA VAL A 370 -32.12 23.03 -44.78
C VAL A 370 -31.46 24.13 -43.92
N LYS A 371 -30.88 25.15 -44.56
CA LYS A 371 -30.53 26.51 -44.07
C LYS A 371 -31.27 27.52 -45.00
N PRO A 372 -31.58 28.79 -44.65
CA PRO A 372 -30.55 29.85 -44.78
C PRO A 372 -30.74 31.24 -44.07
N ASN A 373 -29.66 32.03 -44.13
CA ASN A 373 -29.57 33.52 -44.28
C ASN A 373 -29.74 34.53 -43.11
N ALA A 374 -28.90 35.56 -43.22
CA ALA A 374 -28.87 36.83 -42.48
C ALA A 374 -29.02 38.03 -43.46
N PRO A 375 -29.04 39.29 -42.97
CA PRO A 375 -28.39 40.38 -43.72
C PRO A 375 -27.68 41.48 -42.88
N THR A 376 -26.71 42.13 -43.53
CA THR A 376 -25.97 43.38 -43.18
C THR A 376 -26.30 44.47 -44.25
N PRO A 377 -25.64 45.66 -44.43
CA PRO A 377 -24.68 46.48 -43.64
C PRO A 377 -24.90 48.05 -43.67
N GLY A 378 -23.99 48.81 -43.02
CA GLY A 378 -23.53 50.17 -43.43
C GLY A 378 -24.13 51.41 -42.70
N ALA A 379 -23.56 52.62 -42.74
CA ALA A 379 -22.20 53.15 -43.00
C ALA A 379 -22.13 54.67 -42.62
N SER A 380 -20.94 55.24 -42.35
CA SER A 380 -20.73 56.69 -41.99
C SER A 380 -20.68 57.65 -43.21
N PRO A 381 -20.57 58.98 -43.02
CA PRO A 381 -19.25 59.65 -43.14
C PRO A 381 -18.97 60.92 -42.26
N GLU A 382 -17.67 61.12 -41.95
CA GLU A 382 -16.77 62.31 -42.08
C GLU A 382 -17.27 63.76 -41.81
N ALA A 383 -16.49 64.73 -41.27
CA ALA A 383 -15.06 64.86 -40.94
C ALA A 383 -14.89 65.62 -39.57
N ASP A 384 -13.77 66.22 -39.09
CA ASP A 384 -12.46 66.61 -39.65
C ASP A 384 -11.36 66.68 -38.53
N SER A 385 -10.24 67.35 -38.82
CA SER A 385 -8.90 67.39 -38.19
C SER A 385 -8.67 68.27 -36.93
N ILE A 386 -7.81 67.79 -36.02
CA ILE A 386 -6.45 68.31 -35.64
C ILE A 386 -5.99 67.63 -34.32
N SER A 387 -4.68 67.36 -34.15
CA SER A 387 -4.05 66.69 -32.99
C SER A 387 -2.69 67.33 -32.65
N PRO A 388 -2.08 67.09 -31.46
CA PRO A 388 -2.62 66.71 -30.14
C PRO A 388 -2.10 67.65 -29.00
N PRO A 389 -2.35 67.39 -27.70
CA PRO A 389 -1.51 66.44 -26.95
C PRO A 389 -2.27 65.44 -26.03
N THR A 390 -1.57 64.33 -25.80
CA THR A 390 -1.84 63.12 -24.99
C THR A 390 -1.82 63.37 -23.47
N PRO A 391 -2.36 62.48 -22.57
CA PRO A 391 -3.48 61.54 -22.69
C PRO A 391 -4.61 61.81 -21.66
N THR A 392 -5.85 61.45 -21.98
CA THR A 392 -6.85 61.08 -20.96
C THR A 392 -7.78 60.01 -21.52
N ALA A 393 -7.36 58.75 -21.42
CA ALA A 393 -8.19 57.61 -21.79
C ALA A 393 -9.18 57.31 -20.64
N THR A 394 -10.29 58.06 -20.61
CA THR A 394 -11.46 57.69 -19.82
C THR A 394 -12.07 56.43 -20.43
N LEU A 395 -11.68 55.25 -19.93
CA LEU A 395 -12.28 54.00 -20.39
C LEU A 395 -13.65 53.81 -19.74
N VAL A 396 -14.69 54.34 -20.38
CA VAL A 396 -16.07 53.90 -20.08
C VAL A 396 -16.28 52.55 -20.77
N VAL A 397 -16.13 51.47 -20.00
CA VAL A 397 -16.79 50.20 -20.31
C VAL A 397 -17.68 49.85 -19.13
N THR A 398 -18.95 50.27 -19.24
CA THR A 398 -20.01 49.81 -18.35
C THR A 398 -20.47 48.42 -18.81
N ALA A 399 -19.78 47.39 -18.34
CA ALA A 399 -20.33 46.06 -18.17
C ALA A 399 -19.74 45.54 -16.87
N THR A 400 -20.55 44.96 -15.99
CA THR A 400 -20.09 44.31 -14.76
C THR A 400 -20.02 42.81 -15.04
N PRO A 401 -18.85 42.22 -15.30
CA PRO A 401 -18.75 40.80 -15.61
C PRO A 401 -18.20 40.05 -14.39
N ARG A 402 -18.84 38.95 -14.06
CA ARG A 402 -18.28 37.89 -13.21
C ARG A 402 -17.18 37.14 -14.00
N SER A 403 -16.11 37.83 -14.41
CA SER A 403 -15.07 37.24 -15.29
C SER A 403 -13.72 37.99 -15.42
N LEU A 404 -13.39 39.03 -14.62
CA LEU A 404 -12.08 39.70 -14.79
C LEU A 404 -10.91 38.81 -14.35
N ALA A 405 -11.13 37.97 -13.34
CA ALA A 405 -10.14 37.05 -12.79
C ALA A 405 -9.86 35.86 -13.72
N ALA A 406 -10.92 35.23 -14.27
CA ALA A 406 -10.80 34.17 -15.28
C ALA A 406 -10.01 34.59 -16.55
N ARG A 407 -9.95 35.89 -16.89
CA ARG A 407 -9.09 36.42 -17.97
C ARG A 407 -7.62 36.56 -17.60
N GLN A 408 -7.28 36.45 -16.31
CA GLN A 408 -5.91 36.48 -15.80
C GLN A 408 -5.43 35.09 -15.36
N ALA A 409 -6.31 34.10 -15.26
CA ALA A 409 -5.94 32.70 -15.04
C ALA A 409 -5.00 32.21 -16.15
N GLY A 410 -3.90 31.54 -15.77
CA GLY A 410 -2.83 31.14 -16.67
C GLY A 410 -1.94 32.27 -17.21
N GLN A 411 -2.17 33.53 -16.81
CA GLN A 411 -1.32 34.65 -17.22
C GLN A 411 0.08 34.47 -16.62
N LEU A 412 1.08 34.33 -17.49
CA LEU A 412 2.49 34.38 -17.11
C LEU A 412 2.82 35.79 -16.58
N VAL A 413 3.36 35.85 -15.37
CA VAL A 413 3.84 37.06 -14.70
C VAL A 413 5.33 37.27 -15.01
N SER A 414 6.12 36.20 -14.91
CA SER A 414 7.54 36.19 -15.29
C SER A 414 8.02 34.76 -15.54
N ALA A 415 8.95 34.60 -16.47
CA ALA A 415 9.79 33.39 -16.60
C ALA A 415 11.26 33.79 -16.38
N GLU A 416 11.98 33.03 -15.56
CA GLU A 416 13.38 33.26 -15.21
C GLU A 416 14.19 31.99 -15.46
N PHE A 417 15.32 32.09 -16.18
CA PHE A 417 16.21 30.95 -16.38
C PHE A 417 16.83 30.51 -15.06
N TRP A 418 16.67 29.24 -14.71
CA TRP A 418 17.16 28.67 -13.46
C TRP A 418 18.51 27.96 -13.66
N THR A 419 18.57 26.96 -14.54
CA THR A 419 19.80 26.21 -14.84
C THR A 419 19.66 25.32 -16.08
N THR A 420 20.76 24.65 -16.46
CA THR A 420 20.79 23.57 -17.47
C THR A 420 21.27 22.27 -16.81
N PHE A 421 20.75 21.13 -17.26
CA PHE A 421 21.17 19.79 -16.85
C PHE A 421 21.53 18.92 -18.07
N GLU A 422 22.46 17.98 -17.87
CA GLU A 422 22.84 16.92 -18.82
C GLU A 422 22.37 15.55 -18.29
N PRO A 423 21.06 15.24 -18.31
CA PRO A 423 20.52 13.94 -17.88
C PRO A 423 20.84 12.83 -18.88
N VAL A 424 20.62 11.57 -18.47
CA VAL A 424 20.64 10.44 -19.40
C VAL A 424 19.40 10.51 -20.29
N GLY A 425 19.58 10.78 -21.58
CA GLY A 425 18.50 10.88 -22.56
C GLY A 425 18.95 11.39 -23.92
N ASN A 426 17.99 11.75 -24.77
CA ASN A 426 18.23 12.28 -26.12
C ASN A 426 18.52 13.79 -26.11
N TYR A 427 18.09 14.51 -25.07
CA TYR A 427 18.17 15.97 -24.97
C TYR A 427 18.75 16.42 -23.63
N ASN A 428 19.61 17.45 -23.67
CA ASN A 428 19.89 18.28 -22.51
C ASN A 428 18.62 19.06 -22.12
N VAL A 429 18.52 19.49 -20.86
CA VAL A 429 17.32 20.15 -20.34
C VAL A 429 17.64 21.53 -19.78
N GLU A 430 16.93 22.55 -20.26
CA GLU A 430 16.91 23.90 -19.70
C GLU A 430 15.70 24.06 -18.78
N VAL A 431 15.90 24.65 -17.60
CA VAL A 431 14.84 24.83 -16.60
C VAL A 431 14.58 26.30 -16.34
N TYR A 432 13.31 26.69 -16.33
CA TYR A 432 12.84 28.05 -16.05
C TYR A 432 11.87 28.07 -14.88
N ARG A 433 11.99 29.03 -13.98
CA ARG A 433 10.98 29.31 -12.95
C ARG A 433 9.93 30.25 -13.53
N LEU A 434 8.71 29.76 -13.66
CA LEU A 434 7.51 30.53 -14.01
C LEU A 434 6.84 31.04 -12.73
N ARG A 435 6.36 32.28 -12.76
CA ARG A 435 5.29 32.78 -11.89
C ARG A 435 4.05 33.00 -12.74
N TYR A 436 2.91 32.46 -12.32
CA TYR A 436 1.66 32.57 -13.05
C TYR A 436 0.49 32.82 -12.11
N LYS A 437 -0.62 33.30 -12.67
CA LYS A 437 -1.86 33.55 -11.93
C LYS A 437 -2.83 32.39 -12.06
N THR A 438 -3.53 32.08 -10.97
CA THR A 438 -4.70 31.22 -10.94
C THR A 438 -5.78 31.88 -10.07
N VAL A 439 -6.89 31.19 -9.78
CA VAL A 439 -8.02 31.73 -9.01
C VAL A 439 -8.53 30.77 -7.94
N ASP A 440 -8.97 31.33 -6.82
CA ASP A 440 -9.66 30.60 -5.76
C ASP A 440 -11.16 30.34 -6.09
N ARG A 441 -11.87 29.63 -5.20
CA ARG A 441 -13.32 29.37 -5.27
C ARG A 441 -14.17 30.66 -5.35
N ASN A 442 -13.65 31.79 -4.89
CA ASN A 442 -14.32 33.09 -4.89
C ASN A 442 -13.95 33.94 -6.12
N GLU A 443 -13.27 33.36 -7.12
CA GLU A 443 -12.74 34.05 -8.31
C GLU A 443 -11.75 35.18 -7.96
N ARG A 444 -11.00 35.03 -6.86
CA ARG A 444 -9.92 35.93 -6.46
C ARG A 444 -8.62 35.42 -7.07
N VAL A 445 -7.90 36.31 -7.74
CA VAL A 445 -6.59 36.00 -8.33
C VAL A 445 -5.57 35.74 -7.22
N THR A 446 -4.82 34.65 -7.36
CA THR A 446 -3.61 34.35 -6.59
C THR A 446 -2.45 34.03 -7.53
N GLU A 447 -1.21 34.21 -7.08
CA GLU A 447 -0.01 33.86 -7.84
C GLU A 447 0.57 32.54 -7.30
N VAL A 448 1.11 31.73 -8.20
CA VAL A 448 1.67 30.39 -7.93
C VAL A 448 2.92 30.20 -8.82
N GLU A 449 3.88 29.43 -8.34
CA GLU A 449 5.11 29.12 -9.08
C GLU A 449 5.06 27.76 -9.81
N ALA A 450 5.82 27.63 -10.91
CA ALA A 450 6.06 26.37 -11.61
C ALA A 450 7.48 26.30 -12.17
N ASN A 451 8.10 25.13 -12.20
CA ASN A 451 9.27 24.88 -13.05
C ASN A 451 8.80 24.41 -14.44
N LEU A 452 9.32 25.05 -15.49
CA LEU A 452 9.20 24.63 -16.88
C LEU A 452 10.52 23.99 -17.33
N TYR A 453 10.46 22.76 -17.82
CA TYR A 453 11.59 21.96 -18.28
C TYR A 453 11.51 21.84 -19.80
N VAL A 454 12.56 22.24 -20.51
CA VAL A 454 12.56 22.43 -21.96
C VAL A 454 13.69 21.60 -22.58
N PRO A 455 13.41 20.72 -23.57
CA PRO A 455 14.44 20.02 -24.32
C PRO A 455 15.31 21.00 -25.12
N GLN A 456 16.62 20.93 -24.97
CA GLN A 456 17.55 21.75 -25.75
C GLN A 456 17.70 21.17 -27.17
N VAL A 457 17.29 21.94 -28.18
CA VAL A 457 17.37 21.58 -29.61
C VAL A 457 17.96 22.71 -30.44
N ALA A 458 18.65 22.36 -31.53
CA ALA A 458 19.29 23.33 -32.41
C ALA A 458 18.34 23.99 -33.42
N GLU A 459 17.25 23.32 -33.76
CA GLU A 459 16.27 23.73 -34.78
C GLU A 459 14.85 23.64 -34.22
N PRO A 460 13.88 24.43 -34.74
CA PRO A 460 12.49 24.40 -34.30
C PRO A 460 11.89 22.99 -34.28
N THR A 461 11.56 22.49 -33.09
CA THR A 461 11.07 21.11 -32.87
C THR A 461 9.89 21.13 -31.90
N GLU A 462 8.80 20.44 -32.25
CA GLU A 462 7.59 20.37 -31.42
C GLU A 462 7.63 19.14 -30.49
N PHE A 463 7.21 19.32 -29.24
CA PHE A 463 7.18 18.28 -28.21
C PHE A 463 5.84 18.31 -27.44
N PRO A 464 5.27 17.15 -27.04
CA PRO A 464 4.11 17.11 -26.16
C PRO A 464 4.38 17.79 -24.81
N VAL A 465 3.36 18.42 -24.22
CA VAL A 465 3.46 19.09 -22.92
C VAL A 465 2.96 18.15 -21.83
N LEU A 466 3.82 17.84 -20.86
CA LEU A 466 3.52 17.06 -19.67
C LEU A 466 3.40 17.98 -18.45
N VAL A 467 2.18 18.20 -17.94
CA VAL A 467 2.00 18.82 -16.62
C VAL A 467 1.97 17.74 -15.57
N TYR A 468 2.85 17.85 -14.58
CA TYR A 468 3.00 16.84 -13.54
C TYR A 468 2.39 17.31 -12.23
N GLY A 469 1.37 16.61 -11.73
CA GLY A 469 0.83 16.81 -10.39
C GLY A 469 1.73 16.13 -9.36
N PRO A 470 2.51 16.87 -8.55
CA PRO A 470 3.28 16.28 -7.47
C PRO A 470 2.35 15.64 -6.45
N GLY A 471 2.84 14.57 -5.82
CA GLY A 471 2.18 13.92 -4.69
C GLY A 471 2.37 14.71 -3.40
N THR A 472 2.15 14.04 -2.27
CA THR A 472 2.15 14.69 -0.96
C THR A 472 3.56 15.13 -0.58
N THR A 473 3.71 16.39 -0.22
CA THR A 473 4.96 16.97 0.31
C THR A 473 4.76 17.64 1.66
N GLY A 474 3.63 18.30 1.88
CA GLY A 474 3.23 18.91 3.16
C GLY A 474 2.09 19.90 2.98
N LEU A 475 1.84 20.76 3.98
CA LEU A 475 0.85 21.85 3.90
C LEU A 475 1.43 23.26 3.85
N SER A 476 2.70 23.45 4.20
CA SER A 476 3.34 24.77 4.37
C SER A 476 4.37 25.04 3.27
N ASP A 477 4.68 26.32 3.00
CA ASP A 477 5.63 26.78 1.95
C ASP A 477 6.98 26.05 1.96
N HIS A 478 7.55 25.75 3.13
CA HIS A 478 8.82 25.02 3.22
C HIS A 478 8.74 23.57 2.71
N CYS A 479 7.53 23.02 2.61
CA CYS A 479 7.21 21.73 2.00
C CYS A 479 6.70 21.84 0.56
N ALA A 480 6.83 23.00 -0.09
CA ALA A 480 6.40 23.17 -1.49
C ALA A 480 7.16 22.21 -2.42
N PRO A 481 6.51 21.53 -3.40
CA PRO A 481 7.19 20.63 -4.33
C PRO A 481 8.41 21.22 -5.04
N LEU A 482 8.39 22.53 -5.31
CA LEU A 482 9.53 23.24 -5.92
C LEU A 482 10.72 23.50 -4.99
N ASN A 483 10.61 23.17 -3.71
CA ASN A 483 11.67 23.21 -2.69
C ASN A 483 12.30 21.81 -2.43
N GLU A 484 11.89 20.79 -3.17
CA GLU A 484 12.54 19.47 -3.18
C GLU A 484 13.93 19.53 -3.82
N TRP A 485 14.90 18.80 -3.27
CA TRP A 485 16.23 18.59 -3.87
C TRP A 485 16.84 17.25 -3.45
N SER A 486 17.54 16.59 -4.37
CA SER A 486 18.06 15.22 -4.19
C SER A 486 19.12 15.05 -3.09
N SER A 487 19.70 16.15 -2.58
CA SER A 487 20.72 16.13 -1.52
C SER A 487 20.18 16.47 -0.12
N GLY A 488 18.87 16.31 0.13
CA GLY A 488 18.28 16.60 1.45
C GLY A 488 16.76 16.42 1.48
N ASN A 489 16.02 17.37 0.91
CA ASN A 489 14.56 17.31 0.87
C ASN A 489 14.12 16.46 -0.33
N ASP A 490 14.19 15.13 -0.25
CA ASP A 490 13.63 14.23 -1.26
C ASP A 490 12.31 13.61 -0.75
N TRP A 491 11.18 14.12 -1.24
CA TRP A 491 9.84 13.63 -0.88
C TRP A 491 9.23 12.73 -1.96
N GLY A 492 9.70 12.87 -3.20
CA GLY A 492 9.23 12.07 -4.32
C GLY A 492 10.05 12.23 -5.60
N ALA A 493 11.29 12.71 -5.54
CA ALA A 493 12.18 12.92 -6.68
C ALA A 493 11.51 13.59 -7.90
N TYR A 494 10.54 14.49 -7.69
CA TYR A 494 9.76 15.14 -8.74
C TYR A 494 10.66 15.85 -9.75
N HIS A 495 11.69 16.59 -9.30
CA HIS A 495 12.63 17.23 -10.24
C HIS A 495 13.38 16.21 -11.09
N SER A 496 13.80 15.09 -10.50
CA SER A 496 14.50 14.01 -11.22
C SER A 496 13.60 13.39 -12.29
N TYR A 497 12.36 13.00 -11.93
CA TYR A 497 11.40 12.46 -12.90
C TYR A 497 11.08 13.47 -14.02
N MET A 498 10.97 14.77 -13.72
CA MET A 498 10.75 15.79 -14.74
C MET A 498 11.95 15.96 -15.68
N LEU A 499 13.18 15.89 -15.17
CA LEU A 499 14.39 15.89 -15.99
C LEU A 499 14.46 14.63 -16.88
N GLU A 500 14.10 13.46 -16.34
CA GLU A 500 14.04 12.20 -17.09
C GLU A 500 12.97 12.24 -18.19
N TYR A 501 11.73 12.66 -17.89
CA TYR A 501 10.68 12.79 -18.92
C TYR A 501 11.05 13.82 -19.99
N THR A 502 11.65 14.95 -19.61
CA THR A 502 12.06 15.99 -20.56
C THR A 502 13.21 15.52 -21.45
N SER A 503 14.17 14.74 -20.92
CA SER A 503 15.30 14.20 -21.69
C SER A 503 14.88 13.20 -22.77
N GLN A 504 13.69 12.63 -22.68
CA GLN A 504 13.11 11.75 -23.70
C GLN A 504 12.37 12.50 -24.82
N GLY A 505 12.17 13.82 -24.71
CA GLY A 505 11.48 14.63 -25.73
C GLY A 505 10.07 15.07 -25.33
N LEU A 506 9.90 15.51 -24.08
CA LEU A 506 8.67 16.11 -23.58
C LEU A 506 8.96 17.52 -23.06
N ILE A 507 8.00 18.43 -23.09
CA ILE A 507 8.08 19.70 -22.36
C ILE A 507 7.44 19.49 -20.99
N GLY A 508 8.23 19.58 -19.93
CA GLY A 508 7.79 19.33 -18.56
C GLY A 508 7.28 20.58 -17.85
N VAL A 509 6.19 20.48 -17.10
CA VAL A 509 5.70 21.55 -16.21
C VAL A 509 5.42 20.96 -14.82
N LEU A 510 6.16 21.42 -13.81
CA LEU A 510 5.96 21.05 -12.40
C LEU A 510 5.49 22.28 -11.61
N PRO A 511 4.20 22.42 -11.32
CA PRO A 511 3.69 23.53 -10.53
C PRO A 511 3.74 23.22 -9.03
N ASN A 512 3.94 24.26 -8.22
CA ASN A 512 3.37 24.29 -6.88
C ASN A 512 1.83 24.31 -7.00
N TYR A 513 1.14 23.79 -5.99
CA TYR A 513 -0.29 24.05 -5.83
C TYR A 513 -0.52 25.40 -5.13
N GLN A 514 -1.77 25.89 -5.16
CA GLN A 514 -2.18 27.03 -4.33
C GLN A 514 -1.81 26.78 -2.84
N GLY A 515 -1.58 27.86 -2.08
CA GLY A 515 -1.11 27.81 -0.69
C GLY A 515 0.42 27.96 -0.56
N PHE A 516 1.18 27.09 -1.21
CA PHE A 516 2.65 26.97 -1.04
C PHE A 516 3.50 28.22 -1.36
N ASP A 517 2.95 29.17 -2.13
CA ASP A 517 3.61 30.44 -2.48
C ASP A 517 2.99 31.64 -1.74
N THR A 518 2.20 31.39 -0.68
CA THR A 518 1.46 32.39 0.08
C THR A 518 1.65 32.16 1.58
N PRO A 519 2.55 32.92 2.23
CA PRO A 519 2.85 32.76 3.65
C PRO A 519 1.60 32.73 4.55
N ASP A 520 1.64 31.84 5.53
CA ASP A 520 0.57 31.57 6.50
C ASP A 520 -0.73 30.95 5.92
N LEU A 521 -0.80 30.65 4.62
CA LEU A 521 -1.93 29.93 4.00
C LEU A 521 -1.58 28.44 3.79
N PRO A 522 -2.36 27.48 4.31
CA PRO A 522 -2.14 26.07 4.04
C PRO A 522 -2.40 25.75 2.57
N HIS A 523 -1.64 24.79 2.02
CA HIS A 523 -2.03 24.10 0.80
C HIS A 523 -3.43 23.48 0.98
N PRO A 524 -4.41 23.76 0.10
CA PRO A 524 -5.73 23.15 0.12
C PRO A 524 -5.65 21.71 -0.42
N TYR A 525 -5.05 20.84 0.38
CA TYR A 525 -4.79 19.44 0.11
C TYR A 525 -6.10 18.66 -0.03
N PHE A 526 -6.22 17.87 -1.10
CA PHE A 526 -7.46 17.21 -1.52
C PHE A 526 -8.67 18.16 -1.69
N ILE A 527 -8.44 19.41 -2.12
CA ILE A 527 -9.49 20.29 -2.64
C ILE A 527 -9.47 20.24 -4.17
N SER A 528 -10.34 19.42 -4.76
CA SER A 528 -10.40 19.09 -6.19
C SER A 528 -10.40 20.34 -7.07
N GLU A 529 -11.28 21.30 -6.75
CA GLU A 529 -11.42 22.56 -7.50
C GLU A 529 -10.12 23.36 -7.59
N LEU A 530 -9.38 23.50 -6.48
CA LEU A 530 -8.20 24.38 -6.44
C LEU A 530 -6.95 23.70 -7.02
N GLN A 531 -6.81 22.39 -6.81
CA GLN A 531 -5.75 21.61 -7.43
C GLN A 531 -5.95 21.51 -8.96
N ALA A 532 -7.19 21.30 -9.43
CA ALA A 532 -7.52 21.29 -10.86
C ALA A 532 -7.18 22.62 -11.57
N ARG A 533 -7.63 23.75 -10.99
CA ARG A 533 -7.38 25.09 -11.53
C ARG A 533 -5.89 25.39 -11.63
N ALA A 534 -5.10 25.03 -10.61
CA ALA A 534 -3.65 25.22 -10.61
C ALA A 534 -2.95 24.46 -11.77
N LEU A 535 -3.27 23.18 -11.98
CA LEU A 535 -2.66 22.40 -13.07
C LEU A 535 -3.05 22.89 -14.47
N LEU A 536 -4.33 23.25 -14.67
CA LEU A 536 -4.81 23.79 -15.95
C LEU A 536 -4.19 25.17 -16.25
N ASP A 537 -4.04 26.02 -15.23
CA ASP A 537 -3.39 27.32 -15.38
C ASP A 537 -1.87 27.22 -15.54
N ALA A 538 -1.22 26.20 -14.99
CA ALA A 538 0.19 25.90 -15.24
C ALA A 538 0.42 25.51 -16.72
N ALA A 539 -0.49 24.74 -17.33
CA ALA A 539 -0.44 24.46 -18.77
C ALA A 539 -0.52 25.76 -19.59
N ARG A 540 -1.52 26.62 -19.31
CA ARG A 540 -1.67 27.94 -19.95
C ARG A 540 -0.41 28.80 -19.80
N ALA A 541 0.19 28.81 -18.61
CA ALA A 541 1.41 29.57 -18.33
C ALA A 541 2.60 29.09 -19.18
N ALA A 542 2.72 27.77 -19.40
CA ALA A 542 3.75 27.22 -20.27
C ALA A 542 3.57 27.65 -21.75
N TYR A 543 2.36 27.53 -22.32
CA TYR A 543 2.11 28.04 -23.69
C TYR A 543 2.38 29.55 -23.80
N ASN A 544 1.99 30.33 -22.78
CA ASN A 544 2.28 31.76 -22.71
C ASN A 544 3.79 32.06 -22.64
N ALA A 545 4.60 31.22 -21.99
CA ALA A 545 6.05 31.34 -21.97
C ALA A 545 6.66 31.13 -23.37
N PHE A 546 6.30 30.05 -24.07
CA PHE A 546 6.79 29.83 -25.44
C PHE A 546 6.33 30.90 -26.43
N ALA A 547 5.12 31.46 -26.26
CA ALA A 547 4.63 32.58 -27.07
C ALA A 547 5.40 33.89 -26.79
N ALA A 548 5.88 34.09 -25.57
CA ALA A 548 6.70 35.23 -25.18
C ALA A 548 8.20 35.07 -25.55
N SER A 549 8.68 33.84 -25.70
CA SER A 549 10.06 33.47 -26.02
C SER A 549 10.21 32.89 -27.43
N PRO A 550 10.21 33.72 -28.50
CA PRO A 550 10.47 33.27 -29.87
C PRO A 550 11.88 32.71 -30.09
N GLU A 551 12.82 32.93 -29.16
CA GLU A 551 14.18 32.37 -29.18
C GLU A 551 14.28 30.90 -28.78
N MET A 552 13.30 30.36 -28.04
CA MET A 552 13.28 28.93 -27.69
C MET A 552 13.00 28.09 -28.94
N ALA A 553 13.92 27.18 -29.29
CA ALA A 553 13.76 26.31 -30.45
C ALA A 553 12.78 25.15 -30.19
N ALA A 554 12.72 24.62 -28.98
CA ALA A 554 11.65 23.72 -28.57
C ALA A 554 10.30 24.46 -28.53
N ARG A 555 9.25 23.80 -29.02
CA ARG A 555 7.87 24.32 -29.07
C ARG A 555 6.88 23.33 -28.49
N PRO A 556 5.80 23.80 -27.85
CA PRO A 556 4.73 22.92 -27.40
C PRO A 556 3.91 22.47 -28.61
N LEU A 557 3.78 21.16 -28.77
CA LEU A 557 2.79 20.54 -29.65
C LEU A 557 1.37 20.85 -29.13
N GLU A 558 0.36 20.75 -30.00
CA GLU A 558 -1.07 20.78 -29.62
C GLU A 558 -1.49 19.45 -28.94
N ALA A 559 -0.78 19.09 -27.87
CA ALA A 559 -0.98 17.89 -27.06
C ALA A 559 -0.51 18.13 -25.62
N VAL A 560 -1.45 18.39 -24.71
CA VAL A 560 -1.23 18.40 -23.26
C VAL A 560 -1.60 17.03 -22.71
N VAL A 561 -0.72 16.45 -21.89
CA VAL A 561 -1.01 15.29 -21.03
C VAL A 561 -0.75 15.71 -19.58
N MET A 562 -1.55 15.19 -18.66
CA MET A 562 -1.34 15.39 -17.22
C MET A 562 -1.01 14.08 -16.55
N ALA A 563 0.07 14.02 -15.78
CA ALA A 563 0.45 12.84 -14.99
C ALA A 563 0.55 13.18 -13.51
N GLY A 564 0.06 12.31 -12.64
CA GLY A 564 0.02 12.56 -11.20
C GLY A 564 0.43 11.32 -10.39
N TYR A 565 1.18 11.54 -9.31
CA TYR A 565 1.62 10.48 -8.40
C TYR A 565 0.94 10.61 -7.04
N SER A 566 0.47 9.50 -6.46
CA SER A 566 -0.16 9.50 -5.13
C SER A 566 -1.33 10.51 -5.07
N SER A 567 -1.33 11.47 -4.14
CA SER A 567 -2.30 12.59 -4.08
C SER A 567 -2.27 13.52 -5.30
N GLY A 568 -1.17 13.56 -6.05
CA GLY A 568 -1.10 14.23 -7.36
C GLY A 568 -2.00 13.57 -8.40
N GLY A 569 -2.33 12.29 -8.21
CA GLY A 569 -3.40 11.60 -8.93
C GLY A 569 -4.74 12.32 -8.81
N HIS A 570 -5.18 12.65 -7.59
CA HIS A 570 -6.41 13.42 -7.36
C HIS A 570 -6.36 14.77 -8.09
N ALA A 571 -5.24 15.48 -8.03
CA ALA A 571 -5.09 16.76 -8.73
C ALA A 571 -5.28 16.63 -10.26
N VAL A 572 -4.67 15.63 -10.91
CA VAL A 572 -4.80 15.44 -12.38
C VAL A 572 -6.16 14.87 -12.78
N PHE A 573 -6.77 14.01 -11.96
CA PHE A 573 -8.13 13.52 -12.19
C PHE A 573 -9.19 14.61 -11.96
N ALA A 574 -8.95 15.55 -11.05
CA ALA A 574 -9.76 16.76 -10.92
C ALA A 574 -9.53 17.71 -12.11
N ALA A 575 -8.29 17.88 -12.58
CA ALA A 575 -8.01 18.66 -13.78
C ALA A 575 -8.70 18.11 -15.04
N LYS A 576 -8.74 16.78 -15.21
CA LYS A 576 -9.58 16.09 -16.21
C LYS A 576 -11.05 16.52 -16.11
N ASP A 577 -11.61 16.46 -14.91
CA ASP A 577 -13.04 16.72 -14.68
C ASP A 577 -13.44 18.20 -14.85
N PHE A 578 -12.51 19.13 -14.63
CA PHE A 578 -12.72 20.56 -14.81
C PHE A 578 -12.28 21.10 -16.19
N ALA A 579 -11.57 20.31 -17.00
CA ALA A 579 -10.96 20.79 -18.25
C ALA A 579 -11.96 21.46 -19.20
N ALA A 580 -13.07 20.79 -19.51
CA ALA A 580 -14.07 21.27 -20.46
C ALA A 580 -14.81 22.54 -19.99
N SER A 581 -14.90 22.77 -18.67
CA SER A 581 -15.62 23.91 -18.08
C SER A 581 -14.71 25.08 -17.71
N TYR A 582 -13.44 24.81 -17.34
CA TYR A 582 -12.47 25.81 -16.88
C TYR A 582 -11.42 26.21 -17.93
N ALA A 583 -10.96 25.26 -18.76
CA ALA A 583 -9.92 25.47 -19.76
C ALA A 583 -10.17 24.73 -21.09
N PRO A 584 -11.33 24.95 -21.75
CA PRO A 584 -11.72 24.25 -22.98
C PRO A 584 -10.82 24.55 -24.19
N GLU A 585 -9.96 25.56 -24.10
CA GLU A 585 -8.98 25.89 -25.15
C GLU A 585 -7.67 25.10 -25.06
N LEU A 586 -7.41 24.36 -23.97
CA LEU A 586 -6.22 23.52 -23.87
C LEU A 586 -6.38 22.24 -24.70
N PRO A 587 -5.34 21.82 -25.47
CA PRO A 587 -5.40 20.63 -26.31
C PRO A 587 -5.14 19.35 -25.49
N PHE A 588 -5.96 19.10 -24.47
CA PHE A 588 -5.81 18.01 -23.51
C PHE A 588 -6.09 16.64 -24.17
N LYS A 589 -5.13 15.70 -24.06
CA LYS A 589 -5.14 14.39 -24.73
C LYS A 589 -5.34 13.20 -23.80
N GLY A 590 -5.14 13.35 -22.50
CA GLY A 590 -5.22 12.22 -21.58
C GLY A 590 -4.65 12.51 -20.19
N VAL A 591 -5.04 11.69 -19.21
CA VAL A 591 -4.54 11.73 -17.83
C VAL A 591 -3.87 10.41 -17.43
N ILE A 592 -2.78 10.50 -16.67
CA ILE A 592 -2.00 9.37 -16.17
C ILE A 592 -1.95 9.43 -14.63
N GLY A 593 -2.29 8.33 -13.97
CA GLY A 593 -2.16 8.19 -12.52
C GLY A 593 -1.17 7.09 -12.15
N HIS A 594 -0.12 7.43 -11.39
CA HIS A 594 0.81 6.49 -10.77
C HIS A 594 0.42 6.31 -9.30
N GLY A 595 -0.14 5.15 -8.93
CA GLY A 595 -0.74 4.96 -7.60
C GLY A 595 -1.74 6.06 -7.21
N PRO A 596 -2.69 6.46 -8.07
CA PRO A 596 -3.41 7.72 -7.91
C PRO A 596 -4.46 7.64 -6.81
N THR A 597 -4.28 8.37 -5.71
CA THR A 597 -5.39 8.57 -4.76
C THR A 597 -6.43 9.45 -5.44
N THR A 598 -7.70 9.02 -5.50
CA THR A 598 -8.78 9.84 -6.12
C THR A 598 -10.00 10.05 -5.23
N ASN A 599 -10.11 9.32 -4.12
CA ASN A 599 -11.19 9.42 -3.15
C ASN A 599 -10.61 9.62 -1.73
N PRO A 600 -10.81 10.80 -1.10
CA PRO A 600 -10.32 11.06 0.26
C PRO A 600 -10.86 10.10 1.33
N ILE A 601 -12.14 9.68 1.25
CA ILE A 601 -12.74 8.72 2.20
C ILE A 601 -12.04 7.36 2.12
N THR A 602 -11.68 6.92 0.92
CA THR A 602 -10.91 5.69 0.71
C THR A 602 -9.52 5.80 1.33
N LEU A 603 -8.81 6.92 1.14
CA LEU A 603 -7.49 7.13 1.76
C LEU A 603 -7.56 7.04 3.29
N LEU A 604 -8.58 7.63 3.92
CA LEU A 604 -8.79 7.54 5.38
C LEU A 604 -8.97 6.10 5.88
N LYS A 605 -9.45 5.18 5.02
CA LYS A 605 -9.60 3.75 5.33
C LYS A 605 -8.32 2.94 5.08
N GLU A 606 -7.59 3.27 4.01
CA GLU A 606 -6.40 2.54 3.58
C GLU A 606 -5.18 2.89 4.44
N VAL A 607 -4.95 4.17 4.72
CA VAL A 607 -3.73 4.65 5.37
C VAL A 607 -4.00 5.93 6.20
N ALA A 608 -4.11 5.76 7.52
CA ALA A 608 -4.56 6.83 8.41
C ALA A 608 -3.54 7.96 8.63
N VAL A 609 -2.27 7.76 8.23
CA VAL A 609 -1.16 8.69 8.49
C VAL A 609 -1.34 10.05 7.81
N PHE A 610 -2.01 10.11 6.65
CA PHE A 610 -2.27 11.35 5.89
C PHE A 610 -3.49 12.15 6.37
N SER A 611 -4.33 11.55 7.22
CA SER A 611 -5.56 12.16 7.71
C SER A 611 -5.36 13.53 8.37
N PRO A 612 -4.30 13.79 9.15
CA PRO A 612 -4.06 15.11 9.72
C PRO A 612 -3.95 16.22 8.68
N TYR A 613 -3.35 15.94 7.51
CA TYR A 613 -3.28 16.91 6.41
C TYR A 613 -4.66 17.18 5.79
N ILE A 614 -5.46 16.13 5.53
CA ILE A 614 -6.83 16.28 5.02
C ILE A 614 -7.68 17.10 6.01
N VAL A 615 -7.66 16.72 7.29
CA VAL A 615 -8.48 17.38 8.32
C VAL A 615 -8.06 18.83 8.53
N GLN A 616 -6.77 19.16 8.54
CA GLN A 616 -6.33 20.55 8.63
C GLN A 616 -6.77 21.36 7.40
N ALA A 617 -6.48 20.89 6.18
CA ALA A 617 -6.84 21.59 4.95
C ALA A 617 -8.37 21.79 4.82
N TYR A 618 -9.16 20.79 5.21
CA TYR A 618 -10.63 20.86 5.16
C TYR A 618 -11.17 21.79 6.24
N ARG A 619 -10.61 21.77 7.45
CA ARG A 619 -10.98 22.70 8.53
C ARG A 619 -10.71 24.15 8.14
N ASP A 620 -9.58 24.43 7.48
CA ASP A 620 -9.22 25.79 7.08
C ASP A 620 -10.03 26.27 5.85
N PHE A 621 -10.45 25.36 4.96
CA PHE A 621 -11.18 25.69 3.74
C PHE A 621 -12.72 25.67 3.88
N TYR A 622 -13.26 24.71 4.63
CA TYR A 622 -14.71 24.57 4.87
C TYR A 622 -15.18 25.12 6.22
N GLY A 623 -14.25 25.36 7.16
CA GLY A 623 -14.53 25.88 8.50
C GLY A 623 -14.60 24.80 9.59
N PRO A 624 -14.35 25.18 10.86
CA PRO A 624 -14.41 24.27 12.02
C PRO A 624 -15.82 23.69 12.27
N GLU A 625 -16.87 24.32 11.76
CA GLU A 625 -18.23 23.79 11.82
C GLU A 625 -18.44 22.54 10.93
N VAL A 626 -17.56 22.31 9.95
CA VAL A 626 -17.56 21.11 9.10
C VAL A 626 -16.71 20.02 9.71
N ILE A 627 -15.54 20.35 10.27
CA ILE A 627 -14.69 19.38 10.95
C ILE A 627 -13.76 19.99 12.02
N GLU A 628 -13.70 19.33 13.20
CA GLU A 628 -12.68 19.57 14.23
C GLU A 628 -11.84 18.29 14.50
N PRO A 629 -10.51 18.40 14.74
CA PRO A 629 -9.65 17.23 14.96
C PRO A 629 -10.02 16.39 16.19
N ALA A 630 -10.68 17.00 17.18
CA ALA A 630 -11.12 16.35 18.41
C ALA A 630 -12.19 15.27 18.20
N ASP A 631 -12.94 15.34 17.09
CA ASP A 631 -13.99 14.38 16.73
C ASP A 631 -13.41 13.15 16.02
N ILE A 632 -12.25 13.29 15.37
CA ILE A 632 -11.58 12.24 14.60
C ILE A 632 -10.50 11.54 15.42
N PHE A 633 -9.58 12.30 16.02
CA PHE A 633 -8.30 11.76 16.50
C PHE A 633 -8.29 11.46 18.00
N GLN A 634 -7.45 10.50 18.38
CA GLN A 634 -7.14 10.22 19.78
C GLN A 634 -6.52 11.45 20.47
N GLU A 635 -6.81 11.64 21.76
CA GLU A 635 -6.43 12.86 22.51
C GLU A 635 -4.95 13.24 22.39
N ARG A 636 -4.05 12.24 22.27
CA ARG A 636 -2.61 12.44 22.06
C ARG A 636 -2.24 13.27 20.84
N TRP A 637 -3.08 13.30 19.81
CA TRP A 637 -2.85 14.01 18.54
C TRP A 637 -3.50 15.41 18.49
N VAL A 638 -4.44 15.71 19.40
CA VAL A 638 -5.32 16.88 19.28
C VAL A 638 -4.68 18.16 19.84
N ALA A 639 -3.93 18.06 20.96
CA ALA A 639 -3.55 19.22 21.77
C ALA A 639 -2.67 20.28 21.06
N ARG A 640 -1.93 19.90 20.02
CA ARG A 640 -1.11 20.80 19.20
C ARG A 640 -1.34 20.59 17.69
N PHE A 641 -2.48 20.02 17.32
CA PHE A 641 -2.77 19.49 15.98
C PHE A 641 -2.27 20.38 14.83
N GLN A 642 -2.78 21.61 14.70
CA GLN A 642 -2.39 22.52 13.63
C GLN A 642 -0.88 22.82 13.61
N ALA A 643 -0.27 23.03 14.78
CA ALA A 643 1.16 23.32 14.87
C ALA A 643 2.00 22.10 14.46
N ASP A 644 1.60 20.89 14.86
CA ASP A 644 2.32 19.66 14.50
C ASP A 644 2.15 19.27 13.02
N VAL A 645 0.97 19.53 12.44
CA VAL A 645 0.68 19.32 11.01
C VAL A 645 1.44 20.33 10.15
N MET A 646 1.37 21.63 10.46
CA MET A 646 1.98 22.67 9.63
C MET A 646 3.51 22.73 9.74
N SER A 647 4.12 22.14 10.77
CA SER A 647 5.58 22.12 10.96
C SER A 647 6.29 20.90 10.36
N ARG A 648 5.59 20.03 9.63
CA ARG A 648 6.12 18.77 9.10
C ARG A 648 5.83 18.64 7.62
N CYS A 649 6.85 18.26 6.86
CA CYS A 649 6.71 17.71 5.53
C CYS A 649 6.44 16.19 5.62
N VAL A 650 6.20 15.55 4.47
CA VAL A 650 5.65 14.18 4.39
C VAL A 650 6.57 13.12 5.03
N ASP A 651 7.87 13.31 4.98
CA ASP A 651 8.89 12.52 5.65
C ASP A 651 8.70 12.55 7.18
N GLY A 652 8.64 13.75 7.76
CA GLY A 652 8.40 13.94 9.20
C GLY A 652 7.00 13.54 9.67
N LEU A 653 6.05 13.34 8.74
CA LEU A 653 4.71 12.83 9.03
C LEU A 653 4.72 11.31 9.29
N PHE A 654 5.47 10.52 8.50
CA PHE A 654 5.58 9.07 8.71
C PHE A 654 6.28 8.70 10.02
N SER A 655 7.32 9.44 10.42
CA SER A 655 8.01 9.20 11.70
C SER A 655 7.23 9.66 12.93
N TYR A 656 6.11 10.40 12.76
CA TYR A 656 5.38 11.02 13.87
C TYR A 656 3.96 10.47 14.09
N TYR A 657 3.24 10.15 13.01
CA TYR A 657 1.86 9.68 13.07
C TYR A 657 1.75 8.17 12.81
N GLY A 658 0.69 7.55 13.32
CA GLY A 658 0.43 6.13 13.11
C GLY A 658 -0.14 5.82 11.72
N PHE A 659 0.23 4.68 11.15
CA PHE A 659 -0.27 4.23 9.85
C PHE A 659 -1.69 3.67 9.92
N SER A 660 -2.06 2.97 11.01
CA SER A 660 -3.37 2.33 11.12
C SER A 660 -4.41 3.19 11.86
N ALA A 661 -5.67 3.04 11.48
CA ALA A 661 -6.81 3.71 12.10
C ALA A 661 -6.87 3.51 13.63
N ARG A 662 -6.43 2.35 14.12
CA ARG A 662 -6.37 2.02 15.55
C ARG A 662 -5.36 2.89 16.31
N GLN A 663 -4.32 3.39 15.64
CA GLN A 663 -3.33 4.30 16.22
C GLN A 663 -3.75 5.77 16.11
N MET A 664 -4.55 6.12 15.10
CA MET A 664 -4.88 7.52 14.80
C MET A 664 -6.25 7.95 15.34
N TYR A 665 -7.29 7.18 15.08
CA TYR A 665 -8.68 7.62 15.26
C TYR A 665 -9.26 7.24 16.62
N ARG A 666 -10.29 8.00 17.02
CA ARG A 666 -11.26 7.60 18.04
C ARG A 666 -12.07 6.42 17.51
N GLN A 667 -12.42 5.50 18.40
CA GLN A 667 -13.15 4.30 18.02
C GLN A 667 -14.51 4.60 17.35
N GLU A 668 -15.25 5.60 17.85
CA GLU A 668 -16.54 6.01 17.25
C GLU A 668 -16.41 6.48 15.79
N PHE A 669 -15.40 7.29 15.47
CA PHE A 669 -15.11 7.71 14.10
C PHE A 669 -14.67 6.54 13.23
N SER A 670 -13.77 5.69 13.75
CA SER A 670 -13.29 4.49 13.04
C SER A 670 -14.44 3.53 12.72
N ASP A 671 -15.29 3.21 13.71
CA ASP A 671 -16.44 2.31 13.55
C ASP A 671 -17.50 2.88 12.59
N ALA A 672 -17.60 4.20 12.45
CA ALA A 672 -18.46 4.86 11.48
C ALA A 672 -17.85 4.85 10.07
N LEU A 673 -16.56 5.15 9.94
CA LEU A 673 -15.81 5.16 8.68
C LEU A 673 -15.79 3.77 8.02
N TYR A 674 -15.32 2.74 8.73
CA TYR A 674 -15.20 1.39 8.16
C TYR A 674 -16.54 0.66 7.96
N ALA A 675 -17.62 1.14 8.58
CA ALA A 675 -18.96 0.60 8.37
C ALA A 675 -19.80 1.39 7.35
N ASP A 676 -19.20 2.34 6.62
CA ASP A 676 -19.89 3.22 5.65
C ASP A 676 -21.08 4.00 6.26
N ARG A 677 -20.89 4.44 7.51
CA ARG A 677 -21.88 5.21 8.31
C ARG A 677 -21.36 6.58 8.75
N LEU A 678 -20.33 7.11 8.09
CA LEU A 678 -19.76 8.42 8.44
C LEU A 678 -20.83 9.53 8.42
N GLN A 679 -21.82 9.46 7.52
CA GLN A 679 -22.98 10.35 7.43
C GLN A 679 -23.80 10.45 8.74
N ALA A 680 -23.79 9.41 9.57
CA ALA A 680 -24.50 9.40 10.84
C ALA A 680 -23.73 10.10 11.98
N VAL A 681 -22.43 10.36 11.80
CA VAL A 681 -21.53 10.90 12.84
C VAL A 681 -20.96 12.26 12.42
N ALA A 682 -20.55 12.42 11.17
CA ALA A 682 -19.97 13.65 10.62
C ALA A 682 -20.51 13.96 9.20
N PRO A 683 -21.82 14.25 9.04
CA PRO A 683 -22.46 14.43 7.73
C PRO A 683 -21.88 15.58 6.89
N ALA A 684 -21.50 16.69 7.52
CA ALA A 684 -20.89 17.81 6.81
C ALA A 684 -19.49 17.45 6.28
N PHE A 685 -18.70 16.71 7.06
CA PHE A 685 -17.38 16.24 6.66
C PHE A 685 -17.46 15.16 5.57
N GLN A 686 -18.40 14.20 5.64
CA GLN A 686 -18.64 13.25 4.55
C GLN A 686 -18.97 13.99 3.25
N ALA A 687 -19.93 14.91 3.26
CA ALA A 687 -20.29 15.68 2.07
C ALA A 687 -19.09 16.47 1.50
N ALA A 688 -18.26 17.07 2.35
CA ALA A 688 -17.04 17.75 1.93
C ALA A 688 -16.01 16.80 1.28
N LEU A 689 -15.88 15.56 1.76
CA LEU A 689 -14.98 14.55 1.16
C LEU A 689 -15.54 13.99 -0.15
N GLU A 690 -16.86 13.84 -0.26
CA GLU A 690 -17.57 13.42 -1.48
C GLU A 690 -17.45 14.47 -2.59
N ASP A 691 -17.64 15.76 -2.26
CA ASP A 691 -17.44 16.92 -3.16
C ASP A 691 -16.01 17.03 -3.71
N ASN A 692 -15.05 16.30 -3.14
CA ASN A 692 -13.66 16.24 -3.57
C ASN A 692 -13.21 14.80 -3.92
N THR A 693 -14.13 13.96 -4.38
CA THR A 693 -13.76 12.74 -5.12
C THR A 693 -13.53 13.09 -6.58
N ALA A 694 -12.36 12.74 -7.12
CA ALA A 694 -11.87 13.18 -8.42
C ALA A 694 -11.96 12.10 -9.52
N GLY A 695 -12.14 12.54 -10.77
CA GLY A 695 -12.02 11.73 -11.98
C GLY A 695 -13.33 11.12 -12.50
N LEU A 696 -14.42 11.19 -11.72
CA LEU A 696 -15.71 10.57 -12.03
C LEU A 696 -16.75 11.56 -12.61
N SER A 697 -16.38 12.82 -12.90
CA SER A 697 -17.27 13.76 -13.59
C SER A 697 -17.55 13.34 -15.03
N PRO A 698 -18.81 13.43 -15.51
CA PRO A 698 -19.15 13.28 -16.92
C PRO A 698 -18.43 14.29 -17.84
N ASP A 699 -18.10 15.48 -17.33
CA ASP A 699 -17.44 16.55 -18.13
C ASP A 699 -16.04 16.13 -18.64
N GLY A 700 -15.40 15.17 -17.96
CA GLY A 700 -14.12 14.60 -18.37
C GLY A 700 -14.22 13.26 -19.13
N GLN A 701 -15.43 12.76 -19.44
CA GLN A 701 -15.64 11.38 -19.90
C GLN A 701 -14.85 11.01 -21.18
N GLU A 702 -14.69 11.95 -22.11
CA GLU A 702 -14.02 11.72 -23.39
C GLU A 702 -12.48 11.65 -23.29
N ILE A 703 -11.90 12.04 -22.15
CA ILE A 703 -10.45 12.11 -21.93
C ILE A 703 -9.92 10.69 -21.59
N PRO A 704 -9.00 10.11 -22.38
CA PRO A 704 -8.36 8.83 -22.09
C PRO A 704 -7.63 8.81 -20.74
N VAL A 705 -7.63 7.64 -20.09
CA VAL A 705 -7.04 7.45 -18.77
C VAL A 705 -6.03 6.31 -18.78
N LEU A 706 -4.84 6.54 -18.24
CA LEU A 706 -3.88 5.50 -17.86
C LEU A 706 -3.78 5.43 -16.32
N ILE A 707 -3.95 4.24 -15.75
CA ILE A 707 -3.69 3.96 -14.32
C ILE A 707 -2.56 2.94 -14.24
N LEU A 708 -1.56 3.26 -13.42
CA LEU A 708 -0.32 2.53 -13.26
C LEU A 708 -0.21 2.14 -11.79
N GLN A 709 -0.30 0.83 -11.49
CA GLN A 709 -0.50 0.36 -10.11
C GLN A 709 0.47 -0.75 -9.71
N GLY A 710 1.22 -0.55 -8.62
CA GLY A 710 2.00 -1.63 -8.01
C GLY A 710 1.11 -2.57 -7.18
N THR A 711 1.33 -3.89 -7.25
CA THR A 711 0.54 -4.84 -6.43
C THR A 711 0.97 -4.90 -4.97
N ALA A 712 2.15 -4.36 -4.62
CA ALA A 712 2.62 -4.17 -3.24
C ALA A 712 2.34 -2.76 -2.70
N ASP A 713 1.49 -1.98 -3.36
CA ASP A 713 1.10 -0.65 -2.90
C ASP A 713 0.18 -0.74 -1.67
N GLN A 714 0.73 -0.38 -0.51
CA GLN A 714 0.02 -0.35 0.77
C GLN A 714 -0.61 1.01 1.08
N ILE A 715 -0.31 2.04 0.28
CA ILE A 715 -0.77 3.43 0.48
C ILE A 715 -2.06 3.67 -0.29
N VAL A 716 -2.14 3.16 -1.52
CA VAL A 716 -3.31 3.24 -2.40
C VAL A 716 -3.54 1.85 -2.97
N THR A 717 -4.46 1.09 -2.37
CA THR A 717 -4.43 -0.37 -2.53
C THR A 717 -4.92 -0.83 -3.91
N PRO A 718 -4.36 -1.93 -4.47
CA PRO A 718 -4.82 -2.47 -5.76
C PRO A 718 -6.34 -2.73 -5.85
N PRO A 719 -7.04 -3.22 -4.81
CA PRO A 719 -8.51 -3.35 -4.84
C PRO A 719 -9.26 -2.04 -5.09
N SER A 720 -8.89 -0.94 -4.40
CA SER A 720 -9.58 0.35 -4.58
C SER A 720 -9.30 0.95 -5.97
N GLN A 721 -8.09 0.73 -6.48
CA GLN A 721 -7.69 1.17 -7.82
C GLN A 721 -8.39 0.41 -8.94
N ARG A 722 -8.60 -0.90 -8.78
CA ARG A 722 -9.46 -1.69 -9.69
C ARG A 722 -10.91 -1.21 -9.62
N GLN A 723 -11.44 -0.91 -8.43
CA GLN A 723 -12.78 -0.35 -8.26
C GLN A 723 -12.96 1.02 -8.95
N PHE A 724 -11.96 1.90 -8.82
CA PHE A 724 -11.95 3.21 -9.49
C PHE A 724 -11.84 3.08 -11.02
N ALA A 725 -10.94 2.24 -11.52
CA ALA A 725 -10.82 1.94 -12.94
C ALA A 725 -12.12 1.37 -13.53
N ALA A 726 -12.79 0.45 -12.81
CA ALA A 726 -14.10 -0.07 -13.20
C ALA A 726 -15.20 1.00 -13.16
N ALA A 727 -15.13 1.99 -12.26
CA ALA A 727 -16.07 3.11 -12.22
C ALA A 727 -15.91 4.03 -13.44
N LEU A 728 -14.67 4.39 -13.79
CA LEU A 728 -14.35 5.14 -15.03
C LEU A 728 -14.85 4.39 -16.27
N CYS A 729 -14.65 3.07 -16.34
CA CYS A 729 -15.16 2.24 -17.43
C CYS A 729 -16.70 2.22 -17.52
N ARG A 730 -17.40 2.19 -16.38
CA ARG A 730 -18.89 2.29 -16.35
C ARG A 730 -19.40 3.65 -16.81
N LEU A 731 -18.63 4.72 -16.59
CA LEU A 731 -18.92 6.05 -17.14
C LEU A 731 -18.62 6.13 -18.65
N GLY A 732 -17.95 5.14 -19.24
CA GLY A 732 -17.61 5.11 -20.67
C GLY A 732 -16.24 5.71 -21.01
N ASN A 733 -15.40 6.01 -20.00
CA ASN A 733 -14.04 6.48 -20.23
C ASN A 733 -13.19 5.39 -20.89
N ARG A 734 -12.22 5.80 -21.70
CA ARG A 734 -11.25 4.89 -22.30
C ARG A 734 -10.08 4.65 -21.34
N VAL A 735 -10.17 3.59 -20.53
CA VAL A 735 -9.21 3.28 -19.46
C VAL A 735 -8.20 2.21 -19.89
N THR A 736 -6.92 2.49 -19.70
CA THR A 736 -5.80 1.55 -19.68
C THR A 736 -5.35 1.36 -18.23
N TYR A 737 -5.47 0.16 -17.66
CA TYR A 737 -4.97 -0.16 -16.31
C TYR A 737 -3.81 -1.14 -16.39
N LEU A 738 -2.60 -0.73 -16.00
CA LEU A 738 -1.42 -1.58 -15.95
C LEU A 738 -1.03 -1.87 -14.50
N SER A 739 -0.76 -3.14 -14.20
CA SER A 739 -0.37 -3.59 -12.88
C SER A 739 1.04 -4.17 -12.87
N TYR A 740 1.82 -3.83 -11.85
CA TYR A 740 3.24 -4.17 -11.72
C TYR A 740 3.43 -5.09 -10.50
N PRO A 741 3.67 -6.40 -10.71
CA PRO A 741 3.78 -7.38 -9.63
C PRO A 741 4.86 -7.02 -8.61
N ALA A 742 4.49 -7.08 -7.33
CA ALA A 742 5.32 -6.78 -6.17
C ALA A 742 6.10 -5.46 -6.26
N VAL A 743 5.55 -4.45 -6.94
CA VAL A 743 6.03 -3.06 -6.90
C VAL A 743 5.27 -2.31 -5.80
N ASP A 744 6.01 -1.65 -4.92
CA ASP A 744 5.51 -0.78 -3.84
C ASP A 744 5.09 0.61 -4.36
N HIS A 745 4.51 1.44 -3.49
CA HIS A 745 4.04 2.79 -3.86
C HIS A 745 5.17 3.70 -4.42
N PRO A 746 6.34 3.85 -3.77
CA PRO A 746 7.42 4.71 -4.29
C PRO A 746 7.94 4.30 -5.68
N ASN A 747 8.04 3.00 -5.96
CA ASN A 747 8.63 2.50 -7.21
C ASN A 747 7.67 2.43 -8.40
N ILE A 748 6.37 2.75 -8.26
CA ILE A 748 5.41 2.71 -9.38
C ILE A 748 5.89 3.53 -10.56
N ARG A 749 6.34 4.78 -10.34
CA ARG A 749 6.80 5.69 -11.40
C ARG A 749 8.01 5.12 -12.17
N ARG A 750 9.00 4.60 -11.46
CA ARG A 750 10.13 3.86 -12.07
C ARG A 750 9.64 2.68 -12.91
N ALA A 751 8.80 1.81 -12.33
CA ALA A 751 8.37 0.57 -12.98
C ALA A 751 7.55 0.85 -14.25
N SER A 752 6.80 1.95 -14.24
CA SER A 752 5.91 2.38 -15.33
C SER A 752 6.51 3.46 -16.26
N PHE A 753 7.76 3.89 -16.06
CA PHE A 753 8.36 5.02 -16.78
C PHE A 753 8.27 4.89 -18.31
N ARG A 754 8.63 3.72 -18.85
CA ARG A 754 8.57 3.47 -20.30
C ARG A 754 7.14 3.38 -20.82
N ASP A 755 6.23 2.76 -20.06
CA ASP A 755 4.82 2.65 -20.47
C ASP A 755 4.13 4.02 -20.46
N THR A 756 4.54 4.90 -19.54
CA THR A 756 4.12 6.30 -19.45
C THR A 756 4.53 7.08 -20.70
N ILE A 757 5.80 7.00 -21.13
CA ILE A 757 6.29 7.68 -22.34
C ILE A 757 5.58 7.15 -23.59
N ASN A 758 5.56 5.83 -23.77
CA ASN A 758 4.90 5.19 -24.91
C ASN A 758 3.42 5.62 -25.04
N TRP A 759 2.72 5.77 -23.91
CA TRP A 759 1.32 6.21 -23.89
C TRP A 759 1.18 7.71 -24.21
N ILE A 760 2.07 8.57 -23.67
CA ILE A 760 2.12 10.00 -24.02
C ILE A 760 2.34 10.19 -25.51
N GLU A 761 3.33 9.49 -26.10
CA GLU A 761 3.61 9.53 -27.53
C GLU A 761 2.39 9.11 -28.37
N SER A 762 1.71 8.03 -27.97
CA SER A 762 0.51 7.53 -28.64
C SER A 762 -0.65 8.54 -28.62
N VAL A 763 -1.02 9.09 -27.45
CA VAL A 763 -2.11 10.08 -27.37
C VAL A 763 -1.75 11.42 -28.01
N ALA A 764 -0.47 11.80 -28.02
CA ALA A 764 0.01 12.99 -28.70
C ALA A 764 -0.01 12.85 -30.23
N ALA A 765 0.26 11.66 -30.76
CA ALA A 765 0.09 11.34 -32.19
C ALA A 765 -1.39 11.30 -32.64
N GLY A 766 -2.34 11.31 -31.69
CA GLY A 766 -3.77 11.22 -31.95
C GLY A 766 -4.31 9.79 -32.03
N ASP A 767 -3.51 8.79 -31.65
CA ASP A 767 -3.97 7.41 -31.52
C ASP A 767 -4.89 7.25 -30.30
N LEU A 768 -5.81 6.28 -30.39
CA LEU A 768 -6.69 5.92 -29.29
C LEU A 768 -6.08 4.77 -28.48
N PRO A 769 -5.61 4.99 -27.23
CA PRO A 769 -4.83 4.00 -26.49
C PRO A 769 -5.63 2.72 -26.23
N GLU A 770 -4.96 1.58 -26.04
CA GLU A 770 -5.67 0.33 -25.76
C GLU A 770 -6.46 0.42 -24.44
N SER A 771 -7.71 -0.06 -24.45
CA SER A 771 -8.54 -0.08 -23.25
C SER A 771 -8.85 -1.49 -22.79
N ASN A 772 -8.68 -1.72 -21.49
CA ASN A 772 -8.94 -3.00 -20.83
C ASN A 772 -10.19 -2.96 -19.93
N CYS A 773 -11.12 -2.04 -20.23
CA CYS A 773 -12.42 -1.97 -19.55
C CYS A 773 -13.23 -3.28 -19.61
N THR A 774 -13.06 -4.10 -20.66
CA THR A 774 -13.75 -5.39 -20.75
C THR A 774 -13.28 -6.38 -19.68
N SER A 775 -11.98 -6.41 -19.37
CA SER A 775 -11.45 -7.26 -18.27
C SER A 775 -11.73 -6.64 -16.90
N LEU A 776 -11.68 -5.31 -16.76
CA LEU A 776 -11.99 -4.63 -15.49
C LEU A 776 -13.46 -4.74 -15.10
N ALA A 777 -14.38 -4.92 -16.05
CA ALA A 777 -15.80 -5.17 -15.78
C ALA A 777 -16.11 -6.63 -15.39
N SER A 778 -15.13 -7.53 -15.46
CA SER A 778 -15.25 -8.96 -15.09
C SER A 778 -14.55 -9.31 -13.77
N GLN A 779 -13.97 -8.31 -13.10
CA GLN A 779 -13.34 -8.36 -11.78
C GLN A 779 -14.21 -7.63 -10.77
#